data_AF-A0A367JH52-F1
#
_entry.id   AF-A0A367JH52-F1
#
_cell.length_a   1.000
_cell.length_b   1.000
_cell.length_c   1.000
_cell.angle_alpha   90.00
_cell.angle_beta   90.00
_cell.angle_gamma   90.00
#
_symmetry.space_group_name_H-M   'P 1'
#
loop_
_entity.id
_entity.type
_entity.pdbx_description
1 polymer ?
#
loop_
_entity_poly.entity_id
_entity_poly.type
_entity_poly.pdbx_seq_one_letter_code
_entity_poly.pdbx_strand_id
1 'polypeptide(L)'
;MGPDATAVMIVGHSMGGIVARTMFTMHNYQQSTINTVITLSTPHLLPPAPFDWKISELYDNINRFWQEKEWKDLSIVSIAGGTLDNTVCSDSTNIESILSPDHGFTVFSTAVPLVWTAADHVSVLTCNQLVKVVSKTLLDLVDIRRGSQTKPVKERMRILRQALLSGLEDRTGDGSDLSLGNMSQFKLSEALVLAPGKRLVLDYEPIAEIVLLPTVDNANAFSILSDEDDRFELYLCSRLDQELYCREIDSIAVSVPASTERDLHPFSGNTFSFASIEFEEMGSFSYLGIRDKGKGFLMAEPFDTKMNSQVIHQSMLSIALEGVHVKTKSGMFTSIHIPSIESPILAYHLKVSRPNCNNRSHFAPFLRQSISTMHESKFYVNLAGNDQDETEISIHGRTAFASVVNHRDKNGLSFQIWMDPSCSEPLQLDLSIDWYGSAGRLGFRNGIMLATFSFIVVVLVFTCQIKCYNNSGIYPHFGQGLSFCLQRTLPIIMVSLTLCSIAQCTSYFTFTLWPISHQISRQDVMTGNTDPFFWWIPLLGLSVSVGIVCLLWVIVEGILRFMACLSECCSVKLWPISRPQETLYQQIQRRTITTCILFVLVATCIPYQFVFIVAFLVHIIGCVRALIRLKIPTGHLRRENRYNFMLSLLLLFFTLLPFNLPILLVWIRNISVHWFVPFSSDHSVLAIAPIMVYVEILTSNRKMLLRQNRFWSMMTYLFMYYIVVYAFLFGIKYTHWIYFSANYLIAWFLLLHFRDSHYSRLSYHYLMDHVGSKKQS
;
A
#
# COMPACT_ATOMS: atom_id res chain seq x y z
N MET A 1 27.90 -18.22 35.68
CA MET A 1 26.69 -17.37 35.59
C MET A 1 26.98 -16.30 34.56
N GLY A 2 26.14 -16.18 33.52
CA GLY A 2 26.27 -15.09 32.55
C GLY A 2 25.90 -13.74 33.18
N PRO A 3 26.22 -12.62 32.52
CA PRO A 3 25.75 -11.31 32.95
C PRO A 3 24.22 -11.23 32.90
N ASP A 4 23.63 -10.42 33.78
CA ASP A 4 22.19 -10.17 33.77
C ASP A 4 21.75 -9.57 32.44
N ALA A 5 20.58 -10.00 31.96
CA ALA A 5 20.02 -9.54 30.69
C ALA A 5 19.62 -8.05 30.78
N THR A 6 20.17 -7.23 29.90
CA THR A 6 19.91 -5.78 29.83
C THR A 6 19.01 -5.39 28.66
N ALA A 7 18.75 -6.30 27.71
CA ALA A 7 17.95 -6.05 26.52
C ALA A 7 17.12 -7.26 26.09
N VAL A 8 16.07 -7.01 25.30
CA VAL A 8 15.17 -8.00 24.72
C VAL A 8 15.01 -7.80 23.21
N MET A 9 14.71 -8.90 22.51
CA MET A 9 14.29 -8.88 21.11
C MET A 9 12.76 -8.89 21.02
N ILE A 10 12.20 -8.14 20.07
CA ILE A 10 10.75 -8.07 19.84
C ILE A 10 10.43 -8.61 18.45
N VAL A 11 9.43 -9.49 18.38
CA VAL A 11 8.80 -9.91 17.13
C VAL A 11 7.39 -9.34 17.09
N GLY A 12 7.10 -8.48 16.12
CA GLY A 12 5.80 -7.84 15.92
C GLY A 12 5.12 -8.33 14.65
N HIS A 13 3.83 -8.63 14.69
CA HIS A 13 3.04 -8.99 13.52
C HIS A 13 1.97 -7.94 13.25
N SER A 14 1.76 -7.57 11.99
CA SER A 14 0.71 -6.62 11.60
C SER A 14 0.81 -5.33 12.42
N MET A 15 -0.28 -4.84 13.02
CA MET A 15 -0.25 -3.68 13.91
C MET A 15 0.66 -3.84 15.15
N GLY A 16 1.04 -5.06 15.53
CA GLY A 16 1.99 -5.33 16.63
C GLY A 16 3.39 -4.76 16.38
N GLY A 17 3.85 -4.68 15.13
CA GLY A 17 5.11 -3.99 14.82
C GLY A 17 5.02 -2.47 14.95
N ILE A 18 3.82 -1.89 14.77
CA ILE A 18 3.57 -0.47 15.06
C ILE A 18 3.55 -0.21 16.56
N VAL A 19 2.95 -1.12 17.35
CA VAL A 19 3.04 -1.07 18.81
C VAL A 19 4.51 -1.12 19.25
N ALA A 20 5.31 -2.03 18.71
CA ALA A 20 6.74 -2.12 19.02
C ALA A 20 7.49 -0.82 18.72
N ARG A 21 7.24 -0.18 17.57
CA ARG A 21 7.84 1.13 17.24
C ARG A 21 7.33 2.27 18.12
N THR A 22 6.07 2.22 18.55
CA THR A 22 5.47 3.21 19.45
C THR A 22 6.10 3.17 20.83
N MET A 23 6.54 2.01 21.32
CA MET A 23 7.16 1.89 22.65
C MET A 23 8.33 2.86 22.83
N PHE A 24 9.13 3.10 21.77
CA PHE A 24 10.29 4.00 21.82
C PHE A 24 9.92 5.48 22.02
N THR A 25 8.68 5.87 21.74
CA THR A 25 8.19 7.25 21.93
C THR A 25 7.58 7.46 23.32
N MET A 26 7.38 6.39 24.10
CA MET A 26 6.76 6.47 25.42
C MET A 26 7.75 6.97 26.49
N HIS A 27 7.27 7.80 27.41
CA HIS A 27 8.11 8.39 28.47
C HIS A 27 8.72 7.39 29.45
N ASN A 28 8.09 6.22 29.63
CA ASN A 28 8.56 5.16 30.51
C ASN A 28 9.48 4.15 29.80
N TYR A 29 9.82 4.37 28.53
CA TYR A 29 10.75 3.51 27.81
C TYR A 29 12.18 3.67 28.34
N GLN A 30 12.76 2.55 28.78
CA GLN A 30 14.15 2.50 29.21
C GLN A 30 15.06 2.35 27.98
N GLN A 31 15.95 3.31 27.77
CA GLN A 31 16.85 3.31 26.62
C GLN A 31 17.72 2.04 26.55
N SER A 32 17.97 1.54 25.34
CA SER A 32 18.79 0.34 25.06
C SER A 32 18.24 -0.99 25.61
N THR A 33 17.02 -1.02 26.13
CA THR A 33 16.36 -2.28 26.54
C THR A 33 15.78 -3.08 25.38
N ILE A 34 15.63 -2.47 24.21
CA ILE A 34 15.24 -3.16 22.97
C ILE A 34 16.35 -2.90 21.97
N ASN A 35 16.96 -3.97 21.47
CA ASN A 35 18.05 -3.88 20.50
C ASN A 35 17.67 -4.48 19.14
N THR A 36 16.80 -5.49 19.08
CA THR A 36 16.35 -6.12 17.83
C THR A 36 14.83 -6.06 17.72
N VAL A 37 14.31 -5.61 16.58
CA VAL A 37 12.89 -5.65 16.23
C VAL A 37 12.73 -6.39 14.90
N ILE A 38 12.01 -7.50 14.88
CA ILE A 38 11.62 -8.18 13.64
C ILE A 38 10.13 -7.98 13.47
N THR A 39 9.72 -7.43 12.33
CA THR A 39 8.31 -7.22 12.01
C THR A 39 7.88 -8.13 10.86
N LEU A 40 6.66 -8.65 10.96
CA LEU A 40 6.04 -9.53 9.96
C LEU A 40 4.77 -8.86 9.45
N SER A 41 4.68 -8.61 8.14
CA SER A 41 3.55 -7.93 7.48
C SER A 41 3.06 -6.66 8.22
N THR A 42 3.98 -5.86 8.75
CA THR A 42 3.65 -4.66 9.53
C THR A 42 3.57 -3.42 8.62
N PRO A 43 2.44 -2.70 8.57
CA PRO A 43 2.30 -1.48 7.76
C PRO A 43 3.05 -0.30 8.40
N HIS A 44 4.34 -0.13 8.11
CA HIS A 44 5.18 0.92 8.71
C HIS A 44 4.95 2.33 8.17
N LEU A 45 4.60 2.46 6.88
CA LEU A 45 4.47 3.75 6.20
C LEU A 45 3.10 4.39 6.42
N LEU A 46 2.04 3.62 6.20
CA LEU A 46 0.66 4.11 6.16
C LEU A 46 -0.26 3.10 6.84
N PRO A 47 -1.26 3.55 7.61
CA PRO A 47 -2.24 2.63 8.18
C PRO A 47 -3.06 1.96 7.07
N PRO A 48 -3.47 0.69 7.23
CA PRO A 48 -4.29 -0.01 6.23
C PRO A 48 -5.59 0.73 5.91
N ALA A 49 -6.10 1.48 6.88
CA ALA A 49 -7.29 2.32 6.73
C ALA A 49 -7.16 3.62 7.55
N PRO A 50 -6.95 4.80 6.92
CA PRO A 50 -6.79 6.09 7.60
C PRO A 50 -8.12 6.76 7.98
N PHE A 51 -9.08 6.00 8.54
CA PHE A 51 -10.41 6.52 8.88
C PHE A 51 -10.46 7.33 10.20
N ASP A 52 -9.50 7.11 11.11
CA ASP A 52 -9.37 7.88 12.36
C ASP A 52 -8.15 8.81 12.26
N TRP A 53 -8.37 10.08 12.60
CA TRP A 53 -7.34 11.11 12.64
C TRP A 53 -6.23 10.80 13.64
N LYS A 54 -6.54 10.16 14.78
CA LYS A 54 -5.52 9.80 15.78
C LYS A 54 -4.57 8.73 15.29
N ILE A 55 -5.06 7.80 14.45
CA ILE A 55 -4.19 6.78 13.85
C ILE A 55 -3.24 7.45 12.88
N SER A 56 -3.72 8.36 12.03
CA SER A 56 -2.84 9.13 11.14
C SER A 56 -1.79 9.94 11.93
N GLU A 57 -2.21 10.66 12.97
CA GLU A 57 -1.30 11.42 13.83
C GLU A 57 -0.26 10.53 14.55
N LEU A 58 -0.67 9.34 15.01
CA LEU A 58 0.22 8.37 15.61
C LEU A 58 1.32 7.95 14.64
N TYR A 59 0.96 7.61 13.40
CA TYR A 59 1.93 7.23 12.37
C TYR A 59 2.90 8.38 12.03
N ASP A 60 2.37 9.59 11.87
CA ASP A 60 3.19 10.77 11.58
C ASP A 60 4.18 11.06 12.71
N ASN A 61 3.75 10.94 13.97
CA ASN A 61 4.61 11.16 15.13
C ASN A 61 5.67 10.06 15.31
N ILE A 62 5.32 8.79 15.09
CA ILE A 62 6.29 7.68 15.15
C ILE A 62 7.30 7.84 14.01
N ASN A 63 6.88 8.07 12.77
CA ASN A 63 7.80 8.19 11.64
C ASN A 63 8.74 9.37 11.82
N ARG A 64 8.25 10.53 12.25
CA ARG A 64 9.09 11.70 12.57
C ARG A 64 10.13 11.40 13.64
N PHE A 65 9.70 10.82 14.77
CA PHE A 65 10.61 10.46 15.86
C PHE A 65 11.72 9.51 15.41
N TRP A 66 11.38 8.53 14.57
CA TRP A 66 12.34 7.53 14.10
C TRP A 66 13.33 8.08 13.06
N GLN A 67 12.90 9.04 12.24
CA GLN A 67 13.74 9.73 11.25
C GLN A 67 14.70 10.73 11.88
N GLU A 68 14.27 11.45 12.92
CA GLU A 68 15.08 12.48 13.57
C GLU A 68 16.11 11.91 14.55
N LYS A 69 15.92 10.68 15.02
CA LYS A 69 16.74 10.07 16.07
C LYS A 69 17.87 9.23 15.48
N GLU A 70 19.09 9.47 15.95
CA GLU A 70 20.22 8.58 15.69
C GLU A 70 20.15 7.30 16.54
N TRP A 71 20.32 6.17 15.88
CA TRP A 71 20.26 4.85 16.49
C TRP A 71 21.67 4.29 16.68
N LYS A 72 21.96 3.71 17.86
CA LYS A 72 23.29 3.14 18.16
C LYS A 72 23.31 1.62 18.09
N ASP A 73 22.58 0.94 18.99
CA ASP A 73 22.55 -0.52 19.09
C ASP A 73 21.18 -1.12 18.71
N LEU A 74 20.50 -0.53 17.73
CA LEU A 74 19.20 -1.00 17.25
C LEU A 74 19.33 -1.62 15.85
N SER A 75 18.66 -2.75 15.63
CA SER A 75 18.44 -3.37 14.32
C SER A 75 16.96 -3.67 14.12
N ILE A 76 16.37 -3.24 13.00
CA ILE A 76 14.98 -3.56 12.64
C ILE A 76 14.90 -4.20 11.25
N VAL A 77 14.17 -5.31 11.14
CA VAL A 77 13.94 -5.97 9.85
C VAL A 77 12.46 -6.17 9.64
N SER A 78 11.96 -5.74 8.49
CA SER A 78 10.56 -5.88 8.10
C SER A 78 10.41 -6.96 7.03
N ILE A 79 9.72 -8.04 7.36
CA ILE A 79 9.44 -9.16 6.45
C ILE A 79 8.01 -9.02 5.93
N ALA A 80 7.85 -8.81 4.63
CA ALA A 80 6.57 -8.68 3.96
C ALA A 80 6.08 -10.03 3.41
N GLY A 81 4.77 -10.30 3.49
CA GLY A 81 4.16 -11.51 2.93
C GLY A 81 4.07 -11.53 1.39
N GLY A 82 4.15 -10.37 0.74
CA GLY A 82 4.10 -10.27 -0.72
C GLY A 82 2.67 -10.16 -1.26
N THR A 83 2.38 -10.81 -2.39
CA THR A 83 1.12 -10.63 -3.13
C THR A 83 -0.07 -11.36 -2.53
N LEU A 84 0.15 -12.36 -1.68
CA LEU A 84 -0.92 -13.10 -1.00
C LEU A 84 -1.46 -12.37 0.24
N ASP A 85 -0.80 -11.29 0.68
CA ASP A 85 -1.31 -10.44 1.75
C ASP A 85 -2.38 -9.48 1.22
N ASN A 86 -3.65 -9.89 1.37
CA ASN A 86 -4.82 -9.09 1.00
C ASN A 86 -5.33 -8.20 2.16
N THR A 87 -4.68 -8.21 3.32
CA THR A 87 -5.11 -7.41 4.49
C THR A 87 -4.31 -6.11 4.57
N VAL A 88 -3.00 -6.21 4.36
CA VAL A 88 -2.08 -5.09 4.37
C VAL A 88 -1.38 -5.03 3.02
N CYS A 89 -1.35 -3.84 2.43
CA CYS A 89 -0.55 -3.64 1.22
C CYS A 89 0.93 -3.85 1.56
N SER A 90 1.58 -4.89 1.02
CA SER A 90 2.97 -5.25 1.36
C SER A 90 3.97 -4.11 1.15
N ASP A 91 3.72 -3.28 0.15
CA ASP A 91 4.29 -1.96 -0.08
C ASP A 91 4.38 -1.05 1.17
N SER A 92 3.35 -1.02 2.01
CA SER A 92 3.31 -0.21 3.24
C SER A 92 4.25 -0.72 4.33
N THR A 93 4.84 -1.91 4.16
CA THR A 93 5.77 -2.52 5.12
C THR A 93 7.21 -2.02 4.99
N ASN A 94 7.48 -1.15 4.00
CA ASN A 94 8.82 -0.61 3.80
C ASN A 94 9.27 0.26 4.99
N ILE A 95 10.54 0.12 5.39
CA ILE A 95 11.20 0.92 6.43
C ILE A 95 12.38 1.76 5.92
N GLU A 96 12.74 1.67 4.64
CA GLU A 96 13.90 2.37 4.06
C GLU A 96 13.81 3.91 4.19
N SER A 97 12.59 4.47 4.15
CA SER A 97 12.37 5.91 4.36
C SER A 97 12.39 6.34 5.83
N ILE A 98 12.45 5.39 6.76
CA ILE A 98 12.40 5.61 8.20
C ILE A 98 13.79 5.45 8.82
N LEU A 99 14.62 4.55 8.28
CA LEU A 99 15.90 4.17 8.87
C LEU A 99 16.96 3.90 7.80
N SER A 100 18.21 4.20 8.14
CA SER A 100 19.37 3.90 7.29
C SER A 100 19.58 2.38 7.10
N PRO A 101 20.10 1.94 5.93
CA PRO A 101 20.38 0.53 5.64
C PRO A 101 21.25 -0.21 6.67
N ASP A 102 22.12 0.53 7.39
CA ASP A 102 23.01 -0.02 8.44
C ASP A 102 22.28 -0.51 9.69
N HIS A 103 21.05 -0.06 9.91
CA HIS A 103 20.23 -0.40 11.07
C HIS A 103 18.95 -1.15 10.70
N GLY A 104 18.62 -1.27 9.42
CA GLY A 104 17.46 -2.04 9.01
C GLY A 104 17.25 -2.13 7.51
N PHE A 105 16.43 -3.10 7.09
CA PHE A 105 15.98 -3.26 5.71
C PHE A 105 14.62 -3.96 5.67
N THR A 106 13.94 -3.86 4.53
CA THR A 106 12.72 -4.60 4.23
C THR A 106 13.05 -5.77 3.32
N VAL A 107 12.35 -6.88 3.47
CA VAL A 107 12.53 -8.08 2.64
C VAL A 107 11.20 -8.78 2.45
N PHE A 108 11.02 -9.48 1.34
CA PHE A 108 9.81 -10.25 1.05
C PHE A 108 10.03 -11.72 1.36
N SER A 109 8.99 -12.43 1.80
CA SER A 109 9.06 -13.88 2.03
C SER A 109 9.44 -14.67 0.77
N THR A 110 9.19 -14.11 -0.42
CA THR A 110 9.62 -14.67 -1.70
C THR A 110 11.12 -14.57 -1.95
N ALA A 111 11.80 -13.62 -1.29
CA ALA A 111 13.24 -13.39 -1.41
C ALA A 111 14.04 -14.27 -0.45
N VAL A 112 13.42 -14.69 0.67
CA VAL A 112 14.08 -15.47 1.72
C VAL A 112 14.52 -16.84 1.16
N PRO A 113 15.83 -17.17 1.26
CA PRO A 113 16.36 -18.47 0.85
C PRO A 113 15.59 -19.63 1.48
N LEU A 114 15.38 -20.72 0.73
CA LEU A 114 14.60 -21.91 1.13
C LEU A 114 13.10 -21.67 1.38
N VAL A 115 12.61 -20.43 1.31
CA VAL A 115 11.18 -20.09 1.43
C VAL A 115 10.57 -19.88 0.05
N TRP A 116 11.11 -18.94 -0.72
CA TRP A 116 10.72 -18.62 -2.12
C TRP A 116 9.22 -18.59 -2.43
N THR A 117 8.40 -18.23 -1.45
CA THR A 117 6.95 -18.22 -1.58
C THR A 117 6.35 -17.01 -0.89
N ALA A 118 5.26 -16.50 -1.46
CA ALA A 118 4.48 -15.45 -0.81
C ALA A 118 3.73 -16.08 0.38
N ALA A 119 3.57 -15.32 1.45
CA ALA A 119 2.76 -15.70 2.60
C ALA A 119 1.56 -14.77 2.70
N ASP A 120 0.37 -15.31 2.94
CA ASP A 120 -0.76 -14.47 3.30
C ASP A 120 -0.54 -13.83 4.68
N HIS A 121 -1.39 -12.84 4.99
CA HIS A 121 -1.24 -12.00 6.17
C HIS A 121 -1.09 -12.79 7.47
N VAL A 122 -1.84 -13.88 7.64
CA VAL A 122 -1.81 -14.69 8.85
C VAL A 122 -0.77 -15.79 8.73
N SER A 123 -0.67 -16.45 7.56
CA SER A 123 0.29 -17.55 7.42
C SER A 123 1.73 -17.11 7.37
N VAL A 124 2.05 -15.81 7.31
CA VAL A 124 3.42 -15.33 7.60
C VAL A 124 3.92 -15.81 8.98
N LEU A 125 3.01 -16.10 9.92
CA LEU A 125 3.32 -16.66 11.25
C LEU A 125 3.39 -18.18 11.30
N THR A 126 2.80 -18.88 10.34
CA THR A 126 2.63 -20.35 10.37
C THR A 126 3.31 -21.06 9.19
N CYS A 127 3.81 -20.32 8.20
CA CYS A 127 4.58 -20.85 7.09
C CYS A 127 5.84 -21.53 7.63
N ASN A 128 5.87 -22.86 7.55
CA ASN A 128 6.91 -23.67 8.18
C ASN A 128 8.32 -23.30 7.69
N GLN A 129 8.48 -23.07 6.39
CA GLN A 129 9.74 -22.65 5.79
C GLN A 129 10.22 -21.33 6.40
N LEU A 130 9.36 -20.30 6.40
CA LEU A 130 9.70 -18.98 6.93
C LEU A 130 9.96 -19.01 8.44
N VAL A 131 9.12 -19.70 9.21
CA VAL A 131 9.26 -19.83 10.66
C VAL A 131 10.57 -20.52 11.02
N LYS A 132 10.99 -21.55 10.28
CA LYS A 132 12.29 -22.22 10.48
C LYS A 132 13.46 -21.27 10.25
N VAL A 133 13.44 -20.51 9.15
CA VAL A 133 14.49 -19.53 8.85
C VAL A 133 14.54 -18.45 9.93
N VAL A 134 13.42 -17.81 10.25
CA VAL A 134 13.35 -16.76 11.29
C VAL A 134 13.79 -17.28 12.67
N SER A 135 13.37 -18.49 13.05
CA SER A 135 13.75 -19.09 14.33
C SER A 135 15.24 -19.39 14.40
N LYS A 136 15.84 -19.92 13.33
CA LYS A 136 17.28 -20.15 13.23
C LYS A 136 18.05 -18.83 13.34
N THR A 137 17.62 -17.82 12.59
CA THR A 137 18.21 -16.48 12.63
C THR A 137 18.14 -15.87 14.03
N LEU A 138 17.02 -15.99 14.73
CA LEU A 138 16.90 -15.50 16.11
C LEU A 138 17.90 -16.16 17.06
N LEU A 139 18.13 -17.47 16.92
CA LEU A 139 19.15 -18.18 17.70
C LEU A 139 20.57 -17.71 17.34
N ASP A 140 20.85 -17.47 16.06
CA ASP A 140 22.17 -17.01 15.59
C ASP A 140 22.51 -15.59 16.06
N LEU A 141 21.51 -14.75 16.38
CA LEU A 141 21.69 -13.40 16.90
C LEU A 141 22.07 -13.36 18.38
N VAL A 142 21.78 -14.41 19.14
CA VAL A 142 21.96 -14.46 20.60
C VAL A 142 23.44 -14.62 20.96
N ASP A 143 23.91 -13.87 21.96
CA ASP A 143 25.21 -14.07 22.60
C ASP A 143 25.09 -13.92 24.12
N ILE A 144 24.98 -15.06 24.81
CA ILE A 144 24.79 -15.15 26.27
C ILE A 144 25.99 -14.61 27.08
N ARG A 145 27.15 -14.36 26.43
CA ARG A 145 28.35 -13.83 27.10
C ARG A 145 28.24 -12.32 27.35
N ARG A 146 27.28 -11.65 26.72
CA ARG A 146 27.06 -10.20 26.80
C ARG A 146 25.79 -9.88 27.59
N GLY A 147 25.80 -8.77 28.34
CA GLY A 147 24.60 -8.31 29.06
C GLY A 147 23.42 -8.03 28.13
N SER A 148 23.67 -7.56 26.90
CA SER A 148 22.65 -7.33 25.87
C SER A 148 21.99 -8.61 25.36
N GLN A 149 22.51 -9.80 25.69
CA GLN A 149 22.09 -11.11 25.19
C GLN A 149 22.13 -11.28 23.67
N THR A 150 22.69 -10.31 22.94
CA THR A 150 22.80 -10.33 21.48
C THR A 150 24.17 -9.88 21.00
N LYS A 151 24.51 -10.27 19.77
CA LYS A 151 25.69 -9.80 19.04
C LYS A 151 25.63 -8.28 18.76
N PRO A 152 26.76 -7.60 18.47
CA PRO A 152 26.76 -6.18 18.06
C PRO A 152 25.95 -5.93 16.79
N VAL A 153 25.41 -4.71 16.59
CA VAL A 153 24.58 -4.37 15.40
C VAL A 153 25.17 -4.84 14.08
N LYS A 154 26.44 -4.53 13.80
CA LYS A 154 27.07 -4.88 12.51
C LYS A 154 27.01 -6.37 12.22
N GLU A 155 27.29 -7.18 13.23
CA GLU A 155 27.25 -8.64 13.12
C GLU A 155 25.81 -9.15 13.05
N ARG A 156 24.87 -8.53 13.79
CA ARG A 156 23.44 -8.84 13.67
C ARG A 156 22.92 -8.58 12.27
N MET A 157 23.23 -7.42 11.69
CA MET A 157 22.82 -7.06 10.34
C MET A 157 23.45 -7.96 9.29
N ARG A 158 24.70 -8.38 9.46
CA ARG A 158 25.35 -9.39 8.60
C ARG A 158 24.59 -10.72 8.61
N ILE A 159 24.27 -11.24 9.81
CA ILE A 159 23.49 -12.47 9.99
C ILE A 159 22.09 -12.34 9.38
N LEU A 160 21.41 -11.22 9.65
CA LEU A 160 20.06 -10.96 9.13
C LEU A 160 20.05 -10.89 7.60
N ARG A 161 21.02 -10.19 6.98
CA ARG A 161 21.14 -10.12 5.51
C ARG A 161 21.43 -11.49 4.92
N GLN A 162 22.38 -12.24 5.48
CA GLN A 162 22.73 -13.57 5.01
C GLN A 162 21.56 -14.58 5.12
N ALA A 163 20.72 -14.45 6.15
CA ALA A 163 19.62 -15.38 6.36
C ALA A 163 18.33 -15.02 5.61
N LEU A 164 18.10 -13.73 5.31
CA LEU A 164 16.82 -13.25 4.78
C LEU A 164 16.90 -12.73 3.33
N LEU A 165 18.05 -12.22 2.89
CA LEU A 165 18.25 -11.83 1.49
C LEU A 165 18.71 -13.04 0.67
N SER A 166 18.52 -12.99 -0.64
CA SER A 166 18.98 -14.08 -1.51
C SER A 166 20.50 -14.16 -1.57
N GLY A 167 21.23 -13.07 -1.30
CA GLY A 167 22.70 -13.03 -1.41
C GLY A 167 23.17 -12.62 -2.82
N LEU A 168 22.22 -12.38 -3.71
CA LEU A 168 22.43 -11.84 -5.04
C LEU A 168 22.14 -10.32 -5.10
N GLU A 169 21.70 -9.72 -4.00
CA GLU A 169 21.52 -8.27 -3.83
C GLU A 169 22.84 -7.60 -3.41
N ASP A 170 23.03 -6.34 -3.81
CA ASP A 170 24.04 -5.41 -3.24
C ASP A 170 25.53 -5.76 -3.40
N ARG A 171 25.92 -6.64 -4.34
CA ARG A 171 27.33 -6.80 -4.71
C ARG A 171 27.88 -5.56 -5.41
N THR A 172 29.02 -5.05 -4.93
CA THR A 172 29.70 -3.88 -5.50
C THR A 172 30.61 -4.21 -6.68
N GLY A 173 31.10 -5.45 -6.78
CA GLY A 173 31.96 -5.89 -7.88
C GLY A 173 33.43 -5.45 -7.78
N ASP A 174 33.83 -4.77 -6.70
CA ASP A 174 35.20 -4.27 -6.50
C ASP A 174 36.07 -5.18 -5.62
N GLY A 175 35.51 -6.31 -5.18
CA GLY A 175 36.16 -7.29 -4.31
C GLY A 175 36.18 -6.93 -2.82
N SER A 176 35.65 -5.77 -2.41
CA SER A 176 35.56 -5.37 -1.01
C SER A 176 34.58 -6.23 -0.19
N ASP A 177 33.60 -6.82 -0.87
CA ASP A 177 32.56 -7.68 -0.29
C ASP A 177 33.03 -9.14 -0.08
N LEU A 178 34.23 -9.50 -0.53
CA LEU A 178 34.75 -10.87 -0.46
C LEU A 178 35.36 -11.19 0.90
N SER A 179 34.76 -12.15 1.63
CA SER A 179 35.42 -12.75 2.79
C SER A 179 36.40 -13.82 2.37
N LEU A 180 37.68 -13.44 2.29
CA LEU A 180 38.76 -14.34 1.93
C LEU A 180 39.13 -15.27 3.11
N GLY A 181 38.93 -16.57 2.92
CA GLY A 181 39.19 -17.62 3.91
C GLY A 181 40.67 -17.98 4.08
N ASN A 182 40.91 -19.21 4.54
CA ASN A 182 42.24 -19.73 4.79
C ASN A 182 43.01 -19.95 3.47
N MET A 183 44.35 -19.90 3.57
CA MET A 183 45.23 -20.19 2.44
C MET A 183 45.59 -21.69 2.44
N SER A 184 45.35 -22.34 1.32
CA SER A 184 45.67 -23.74 1.06
C SER A 184 46.73 -23.85 -0.05
N GLN A 185 47.58 -24.86 0.06
CA GLN A 185 48.61 -25.16 -0.93
C GLN A 185 48.23 -26.45 -1.67
N PHE A 186 48.25 -26.40 -3.00
CA PHE A 186 48.03 -27.56 -3.86
C PHE A 186 49.20 -27.78 -4.80
N LYS A 187 49.44 -29.02 -5.22
CA LYS A 187 50.46 -29.32 -6.24
C LYS A 187 49.87 -29.15 -7.63
N LEU A 188 50.64 -28.56 -8.55
CA LEU A 188 50.20 -28.40 -9.93
C LEU A 188 49.93 -29.74 -10.65
N SER A 189 50.56 -30.85 -10.20
CA SER A 189 50.34 -32.19 -10.75
C SER A 189 48.95 -32.77 -10.47
N GLU A 190 48.29 -32.28 -9.43
CA GLU A 190 46.96 -32.73 -8.98
C GLU A 190 45.85 -31.81 -9.52
N ALA A 191 46.23 -30.72 -10.19
CA ALA A 191 45.34 -29.71 -10.74
C ALA A 191 45.12 -29.88 -12.26
N LEU A 192 43.87 -29.75 -12.70
CA LEU A 192 43.52 -29.67 -14.12
C LEU A 192 43.37 -28.21 -14.53
N VAL A 193 44.29 -27.70 -15.37
CA VAL A 193 44.18 -26.35 -15.94
C VAL A 193 43.38 -26.41 -17.23
N LEU A 194 42.24 -25.73 -17.27
CA LEU A 194 41.44 -25.61 -18.49
C LEU A 194 42.05 -24.61 -19.47
N ALA A 195 41.83 -24.84 -20.76
CA ALA A 195 42.22 -23.88 -21.79
C ALA A 195 41.39 -22.59 -21.67
N PRO A 196 41.98 -21.41 -21.95
CA PRO A 196 41.28 -20.13 -21.96
C PRO A 196 39.95 -20.19 -22.72
N GLY A 197 38.86 -19.76 -22.09
CA GLY A 197 37.55 -19.61 -22.72
C GLY A 197 36.75 -20.91 -22.88
N LYS A 198 37.27 -22.06 -22.42
CA LYS A 198 36.50 -23.30 -22.38
C LYS A 198 35.56 -23.31 -21.16
N ARG A 199 34.34 -23.75 -21.39
CA ARG A 199 33.37 -24.09 -20.33
C ARG A 199 33.74 -25.42 -19.65
N LEU A 200 33.49 -25.50 -18.35
CA LEU A 200 33.53 -26.73 -17.57
C LEU A 200 32.10 -27.27 -17.46
N VAL A 201 31.90 -28.54 -17.82
CA VAL A 201 30.66 -29.27 -17.56
C VAL A 201 31.07 -30.64 -17.03
N LEU A 202 30.70 -30.93 -15.79
CA LEU A 202 30.94 -32.22 -15.12
C LEU A 202 29.59 -32.86 -14.82
N ASP A 203 29.43 -34.15 -15.12
CA ASP A 203 28.15 -34.85 -14.98
C ASP A 203 28.12 -35.90 -13.84
N TYR A 204 29.27 -36.43 -13.41
CA TYR A 204 29.29 -37.57 -12.46
C TYR A 204 30.51 -37.66 -11.55
N GLU A 205 31.74 -37.68 -12.08
CA GLU A 205 32.94 -37.91 -11.27
C GLU A 205 33.91 -36.72 -11.30
N PRO A 206 34.60 -36.43 -10.18
CA PRO A 206 35.62 -35.40 -10.13
C PRO A 206 36.79 -35.80 -11.03
N ILE A 207 37.12 -34.94 -12.00
CA ILE A 207 38.20 -35.20 -12.97
C ILE A 207 39.58 -34.97 -12.35
N ALA A 208 39.68 -34.08 -11.36
CA ALA A 208 40.90 -33.69 -10.67
C ALA A 208 40.59 -33.22 -9.24
N GLU A 209 41.61 -33.08 -8.40
CA GLU A 209 41.44 -32.54 -7.05
C GLU A 209 41.04 -31.05 -7.07
N ILE A 210 41.56 -30.30 -8.05
CA ILE A 210 41.16 -28.92 -8.30
C ILE A 210 41.18 -28.61 -9.81
N VAL A 211 40.15 -27.95 -10.30
CA VAL A 211 40.05 -27.47 -11.68
C VAL A 211 40.32 -25.97 -11.71
N LEU A 212 41.33 -25.55 -12.47
CA LEU A 212 41.74 -24.15 -12.60
C LEU A 212 41.21 -23.54 -13.89
N LEU A 213 40.41 -22.49 -13.77
CA LEU A 213 39.93 -21.65 -14.87
C LEU A 213 40.79 -20.39 -14.97
N PRO A 214 41.53 -20.18 -16.07
CA PRO A 214 42.29 -18.95 -16.27
C PRO A 214 41.39 -17.78 -16.69
N THR A 215 41.72 -16.58 -16.23
CA THR A 215 41.14 -15.33 -16.76
C THR A 215 41.41 -15.19 -18.26
N VAL A 216 40.47 -14.63 -19.02
CA VAL A 216 40.56 -14.49 -20.48
C VAL A 216 40.21 -13.10 -20.98
N ASP A 217 40.80 -12.67 -22.08
CA ASP A 217 40.59 -11.29 -22.59
C ASP A 217 39.17 -11.04 -23.13
N ASN A 218 38.45 -12.09 -23.53
CA ASN A 218 37.11 -11.99 -24.14
C ASN A 218 35.96 -12.16 -23.12
N ALA A 219 36.26 -12.28 -21.83
CA ALA A 219 35.28 -12.37 -20.75
C ALA A 219 35.73 -11.48 -19.60
N ASN A 220 34.83 -11.21 -18.66
CA ASN A 220 35.16 -10.43 -17.46
C ASN A 220 34.56 -11.02 -16.18
N ALA A 221 33.84 -12.13 -16.26
CA ALA A 221 33.30 -12.83 -15.11
C ALA A 221 33.20 -14.34 -15.34
N PHE A 222 33.14 -15.10 -14.24
CA PHE A 222 32.79 -16.51 -14.23
C PHE A 222 31.42 -16.69 -13.58
N SER A 223 30.61 -17.56 -14.18
CA SER A 223 29.35 -18.04 -13.60
C SER A 223 29.46 -19.53 -13.35
N ILE A 224 29.06 -19.96 -12.16
CA ILE A 224 29.11 -21.36 -11.71
C ILE A 224 27.72 -21.76 -11.24
N LEU A 225 27.25 -22.93 -11.67
CA LEU A 225 25.97 -23.50 -11.26
C LEU A 225 26.12 -25.00 -11.00
N SER A 226 25.51 -25.47 -9.91
CA SER A 226 25.51 -26.88 -9.53
C SER A 226 24.16 -27.32 -8.99
N ASP A 227 23.91 -28.63 -9.02
CA ASP A 227 22.65 -29.27 -8.63
C ASP A 227 22.46 -29.53 -7.13
N GLU A 228 23.53 -29.47 -6.33
CA GLU A 228 23.49 -29.66 -4.88
C GLU A 228 24.14 -28.49 -4.13
N ASP A 229 23.62 -28.18 -2.94
CA ASP A 229 24.25 -27.27 -1.99
C ASP A 229 25.56 -27.89 -1.45
N ASP A 230 26.64 -27.09 -1.40
CA ASP A 230 28.00 -27.51 -0.94
C ASP A 230 28.72 -28.54 -1.85
N ARG A 231 28.34 -28.61 -3.13
CA ARG A 231 29.04 -29.49 -4.08
C ARG A 231 30.44 -29.00 -4.45
N PHE A 232 30.63 -27.68 -4.55
CA PHE A 232 31.89 -27.10 -4.97
C PHE A 232 32.44 -26.15 -3.91
N GLU A 233 33.75 -26.16 -3.75
CA GLU A 233 34.50 -25.12 -3.04
C GLU A 233 35.23 -24.26 -4.07
N LEU A 234 35.14 -22.95 -3.92
CA LEU A 234 35.79 -21.95 -4.76
C LEU A 234 37.06 -21.44 -4.09
N TYR A 235 38.11 -21.37 -4.89
CA TYR A 235 39.42 -20.88 -4.48
C TYR A 235 39.94 -19.83 -5.46
N LEU A 236 40.56 -18.77 -4.96
CA LEU A 236 41.38 -17.86 -5.75
C LEU A 236 42.82 -18.33 -5.72
N CYS A 237 43.35 -18.73 -6.86
CA CYS A 237 44.64 -19.39 -6.96
C CYS A 237 45.65 -18.56 -7.77
N SER A 238 46.89 -18.54 -7.28
CA SER A 238 48.05 -18.03 -8.00
C SER A 238 49.12 -19.11 -8.10
N ARG A 239 49.83 -19.12 -9.22
CA ARG A 239 50.86 -20.11 -9.51
C ARG A 239 52.24 -19.55 -9.17
N LEU A 240 52.99 -20.28 -8.35
CA LEU A 240 54.39 -20.02 -8.06
C LEU A 240 55.17 -21.33 -8.27
N ASP A 241 55.96 -21.40 -9.34
CA ASP A 241 56.70 -22.60 -9.77
C ASP A 241 55.80 -23.84 -9.99
N GLN A 242 55.94 -24.86 -9.13
CA GLN A 242 55.19 -26.12 -9.12
C GLN A 242 54.08 -26.16 -8.05
N GLU A 243 53.94 -25.10 -7.25
CA GLU A 243 52.96 -24.99 -6.18
C GLU A 243 51.88 -23.96 -6.54
N LEU A 244 50.66 -24.25 -6.09
CA LEU A 244 49.49 -23.38 -6.22
C LEU A 244 49.13 -22.86 -4.84
N TYR A 245 49.10 -21.53 -4.72
CA TYR A 245 48.68 -20.83 -3.52
C TYR A 245 47.23 -20.39 -3.73
N CYS A 246 46.32 -21.03 -3.01
CA CYS A 246 44.88 -20.88 -3.18
C CYS A 246 44.25 -20.31 -1.91
N ARG A 247 43.25 -19.45 -2.06
CA ARG A 247 42.50 -18.86 -0.95
C ARG A 247 41.01 -19.08 -1.12
N GLU A 248 40.38 -19.63 -0.09
CA GLU A 248 38.96 -20.01 -0.11
C GLU A 248 38.03 -18.79 -0.21
N ILE A 249 36.97 -18.90 -1.01
CA ILE A 249 35.97 -17.84 -1.28
C ILE A 249 34.52 -18.38 -1.31
N ASP A 250 34.25 -19.44 -0.56
CA ASP A 250 32.95 -20.14 -0.56
C ASP A 250 31.75 -19.28 -0.13
N SER A 251 32.00 -18.16 0.55
CA SER A 251 30.98 -17.19 0.94
C SER A 251 30.19 -16.57 -0.23
N ILE A 252 30.68 -16.70 -1.47
CA ILE A 252 30.01 -16.21 -2.68
C ILE A 252 28.90 -17.15 -3.15
N ALA A 253 28.96 -18.43 -2.80
CA ALA A 253 27.99 -19.41 -3.26
C ALA A 253 26.62 -19.16 -2.61
N VAL A 254 25.59 -19.09 -3.44
CA VAL A 254 24.22 -18.79 -3.05
C VAL A 254 23.30 -19.93 -3.48
N SER A 255 22.41 -20.36 -2.59
CA SER A 255 21.36 -21.31 -2.95
C SER A 255 20.25 -20.62 -3.75
N VAL A 256 19.92 -21.17 -4.92
CA VAL A 256 18.80 -20.78 -5.79
C VAL A 256 17.86 -21.98 -5.97
N PRO A 257 16.57 -21.79 -6.31
CA PRO A 257 15.66 -22.93 -6.45
C PRO A 257 16.05 -23.82 -7.63
N ALA A 258 15.96 -25.13 -7.44
CA ALA A 258 16.16 -26.07 -8.54
C ALA A 258 15.06 -25.93 -9.60
N SER A 259 15.45 -26.11 -10.86
CA SER A 259 14.57 -26.02 -12.01
C SER A 259 14.75 -27.22 -12.92
N THR A 260 14.06 -28.30 -12.60
CA THR A 260 13.96 -29.50 -13.45
C THR A 260 12.53 -29.67 -13.97
N GLU A 261 12.31 -30.56 -14.93
CA GLU A 261 10.95 -30.89 -15.43
C GLU A 261 9.99 -31.35 -14.31
N ARG A 262 10.51 -31.75 -13.14
CA ARG A 262 9.72 -32.19 -11.98
C ARG A 262 9.40 -31.06 -11.00
N ASP A 263 10.13 -29.96 -11.05
CA ASP A 263 9.96 -28.85 -10.12
C ASP A 263 8.88 -27.89 -10.64
N LEU A 264 7.67 -28.02 -10.09
CA LEU A 264 6.53 -27.16 -10.45
C LEU A 264 6.59 -25.78 -9.77
N HIS A 265 7.22 -25.72 -8.60
CA HIS A 265 7.28 -24.50 -7.78
C HIS A 265 8.70 -24.27 -7.27
N PRO A 266 9.12 -23.00 -7.04
CA PRO A 266 10.46 -22.71 -6.53
C PRO A 266 10.68 -23.31 -5.13
N PHE A 267 9.62 -23.50 -4.34
CA PHE A 267 9.68 -24.06 -2.98
C PHE A 267 9.53 -25.59 -2.92
N SER A 268 9.79 -26.32 -4.02
CA SER A 268 9.64 -27.79 -4.09
C SER A 268 10.65 -28.56 -3.22
N GLY A 269 11.69 -27.88 -2.72
CA GLY A 269 12.63 -28.39 -1.72
C GLY A 269 14.04 -28.69 -2.25
N ASN A 270 14.18 -28.89 -3.56
CA ASN A 270 15.48 -29.02 -4.21
C ASN A 270 16.09 -27.64 -4.49
N THR A 271 17.41 -27.53 -4.36
CA THR A 271 18.16 -26.29 -4.48
C THR A 271 19.36 -26.48 -5.41
N PHE A 272 19.68 -25.46 -6.18
CA PHE A 272 20.93 -25.35 -6.92
C PHE A 272 21.86 -24.39 -6.19
N SER A 273 23.17 -24.57 -6.36
CA SER A 273 24.17 -23.63 -5.86
C SER A 273 24.71 -22.78 -7.01
N PHE A 274 24.58 -21.46 -6.90
CA PHE A 274 25.04 -20.50 -7.90
C PHE A 274 26.08 -19.55 -7.33
N ALA A 275 27.15 -19.31 -8.08
CA ALA A 275 28.17 -18.34 -7.76
C ALA A 275 28.56 -17.52 -9.00
N SER A 276 28.81 -16.23 -8.80
CA SER A 276 29.33 -15.34 -9.84
C SER A 276 30.48 -14.54 -9.26
N ILE A 277 31.56 -14.43 -10.02
CA ILE A 277 32.75 -13.66 -9.65
C ILE A 277 33.28 -12.89 -10.86
N GLU A 278 33.54 -11.60 -10.69
CA GLU A 278 34.14 -10.76 -11.73
C GLU A 278 35.67 -10.86 -11.71
N PHE A 279 36.34 -10.60 -12.83
CA PHE A 279 37.80 -10.67 -12.88
C PHE A 279 38.45 -9.54 -12.08
N GLU A 280 37.78 -8.40 -11.94
CA GLU A 280 38.22 -7.29 -11.09
C GLU A 280 38.23 -7.70 -9.60
N GLU A 281 37.25 -8.50 -9.18
CA GLU A 281 37.12 -9.07 -7.83
C GLU A 281 38.26 -10.05 -7.48
N MET A 282 38.87 -10.70 -8.48
CA MET A 282 39.97 -11.65 -8.28
C MET A 282 41.31 -10.98 -7.93
N GLY A 283 41.44 -9.66 -8.12
CA GLY A 283 42.64 -8.89 -7.77
C GLY A 283 43.92 -9.43 -8.42
N SER A 284 44.87 -9.89 -7.61
CA SER A 284 46.17 -10.41 -8.09
C SER A 284 46.16 -11.91 -8.45
N PHE A 285 45.04 -12.61 -8.25
CA PHE A 285 44.94 -14.05 -8.52
C PHE A 285 44.59 -14.29 -9.99
N SER A 286 45.34 -15.17 -10.66
CA SER A 286 45.20 -15.42 -12.11
C SER A 286 44.24 -16.56 -12.45
N TYR A 287 43.89 -17.40 -11.47
CA TYR A 287 43.08 -18.60 -11.68
C TYR A 287 41.94 -18.67 -10.66
N LEU A 288 40.75 -19.05 -11.14
CA LEU A 288 39.66 -19.52 -10.30
C LEU A 288 39.78 -21.04 -10.16
N GLY A 289 40.02 -21.53 -8.94
CA GLY A 289 40.05 -22.93 -8.60
C GLY A 289 38.69 -23.42 -8.13
N ILE A 290 38.25 -24.55 -8.68
CA ILE A 290 37.01 -25.23 -8.29
C ILE A 290 37.36 -26.64 -7.82
N ARG A 291 36.99 -26.97 -6.60
CA ARG A 291 37.13 -28.32 -6.03
C ARG A 291 35.76 -28.98 -5.96
N ASP A 292 35.57 -30.07 -6.72
CA ASP A 292 34.31 -30.83 -6.76
C ASP A 292 34.29 -31.93 -5.69
N LYS A 293 33.24 -31.96 -4.87
CA LYS A 293 33.04 -32.92 -3.77
C LYS A 293 32.07 -34.06 -4.11
N GLY A 294 31.32 -33.99 -5.22
CA GLY A 294 30.04 -34.69 -5.32
C GLY A 294 29.67 -35.31 -6.67
N LYS A 295 28.41 -35.75 -6.78
CA LYS A 295 27.81 -36.45 -7.94
C LYS A 295 26.66 -35.65 -8.54
N GLY A 296 26.55 -35.62 -9.87
CA GLY A 296 25.51 -34.91 -10.65
C GLY A 296 26.10 -33.80 -11.56
N PHE A 297 25.41 -32.70 -11.84
CA PHE A 297 25.97 -31.65 -12.72
C PHE A 297 26.67 -30.47 -12.02
N LEU A 298 27.83 -30.06 -12.56
CA LEU A 298 28.54 -28.83 -12.24
C LEU A 298 28.94 -28.12 -13.54
N MET A 299 28.52 -26.87 -13.69
CA MET A 299 28.84 -26.05 -14.85
C MET A 299 29.58 -24.79 -14.42
N ALA A 300 30.65 -24.45 -15.13
CA ALA A 300 31.30 -23.16 -15.02
C ALA A 300 31.57 -22.57 -16.40
N GLU A 301 31.13 -21.33 -16.63
CA GLU A 301 31.25 -20.63 -17.90
C GLU A 301 31.85 -19.23 -17.70
N PRO A 302 32.92 -18.87 -18.46
CA PRO A 302 33.35 -17.48 -18.57
C PRO A 302 32.36 -16.70 -19.44
N PHE A 303 31.91 -15.54 -18.96
CA PHE A 303 31.00 -14.67 -19.70
C PHE A 303 31.42 -13.20 -19.59
N ASP A 304 30.89 -12.38 -20.50
CA ASP A 304 31.05 -10.93 -20.49
C ASP A 304 29.78 -10.27 -19.93
N THR A 305 29.89 -9.61 -18.78
CA THR A 305 28.80 -8.92 -18.08
C THR A 305 28.15 -7.85 -18.94
N LYS A 306 28.89 -7.11 -19.77
CA LYS A 306 28.32 -6.08 -20.66
C LYS A 306 27.57 -6.69 -21.82
N MET A 307 28.04 -7.83 -22.31
CA MET A 307 27.44 -8.53 -23.45
C MET A 307 26.22 -9.36 -23.06
N ASN A 308 26.16 -9.83 -21.81
CA ASN A 308 25.06 -10.61 -21.24
C ASN A 308 24.08 -9.77 -20.40
N SER A 309 24.39 -8.49 -20.18
CA SER A 309 23.47 -7.51 -19.57
C SER A 309 22.83 -6.65 -20.65
N GLN A 310 21.51 -6.51 -20.63
CA GLN A 310 20.75 -5.65 -21.53
C GLN A 310 19.87 -4.69 -20.76
N VAL A 311 19.95 -3.39 -21.07
CA VAL A 311 19.08 -2.36 -20.47
C VAL A 311 18.05 -1.89 -21.49
N ILE A 312 16.78 -1.97 -21.13
CA ILE A 312 15.65 -1.65 -22.02
C ILE A 312 15.08 -0.28 -21.64
N HIS A 313 15.50 0.73 -22.40
CA HIS A 313 15.01 2.10 -22.24
C HIS A 313 13.71 2.34 -23.03
N GLN A 314 12.64 1.63 -22.68
CA GLN A 314 11.30 1.87 -23.20
C GLN A 314 10.46 2.67 -22.22
N SER A 315 9.68 3.64 -22.69
CA SER A 315 8.74 4.37 -21.82
C SER A 315 7.56 3.48 -21.42
N MET A 316 6.95 3.75 -20.26
CA MET A 316 5.75 3.03 -19.82
C MET A 316 4.60 3.02 -20.84
N LEU A 317 4.46 4.10 -21.61
CA LEU A 317 3.45 4.17 -22.67
C LEU A 317 3.76 3.21 -23.83
N SER A 318 5.04 3.09 -24.21
CA SER A 318 5.49 2.14 -25.24
C SER A 318 5.30 0.70 -24.75
N ILE A 319 5.70 0.41 -23.51
CA ILE A 319 5.47 -0.90 -22.87
C ILE A 319 3.97 -1.25 -22.86
N ALA A 320 3.09 -0.29 -22.60
CA ALA A 320 1.65 -0.52 -22.56
C ALA A 320 0.99 -0.75 -23.92
N LEU A 321 1.57 -0.23 -25.01
CA LEU A 321 1.02 -0.35 -26.36
C LEU A 321 1.62 -1.52 -27.15
N GLU A 322 2.94 -1.72 -27.03
CA GLU A 322 3.71 -2.66 -27.85
C GLU A 322 4.20 -3.88 -27.05
N GLY A 323 4.22 -3.81 -25.72
CA GLY A 323 4.88 -4.80 -24.89
C GLY A 323 6.42 -4.70 -24.94
N VAL A 324 7.09 -5.56 -24.18
CA VAL A 324 8.56 -5.68 -24.22
C VAL A 324 8.91 -7.02 -24.87
N HIS A 325 9.65 -6.97 -25.97
CA HIS A 325 10.13 -8.14 -26.69
C HIS A 325 11.66 -8.17 -26.64
N VAL A 326 12.23 -9.22 -26.04
CA VAL A 326 13.67 -9.34 -25.82
C VAL A 326 14.19 -10.67 -26.33
N LYS A 327 15.32 -10.64 -27.03
CA LYS A 327 16.07 -11.84 -27.42
C LYS A 327 17.42 -11.82 -26.72
N THR A 328 17.66 -12.82 -25.89
CA THR A 328 18.90 -12.97 -25.13
C THR A 328 19.98 -13.68 -25.96
N LYS A 329 21.21 -13.70 -25.46
CA LYS A 329 22.28 -14.56 -25.98
C LYS A 329 22.25 -15.93 -25.30
N SER A 330 22.87 -16.93 -25.90
CA SER A 330 22.90 -18.32 -25.44
C SER A 330 23.96 -18.62 -24.36
N GLY A 331 24.09 -17.75 -23.35
CA GLY A 331 24.99 -17.97 -22.20
C GLY A 331 24.23 -18.53 -20.98
N MET A 332 24.96 -19.13 -20.03
CA MET A 332 24.34 -19.70 -18.83
C MET A 332 23.60 -18.67 -17.98
N PHE A 333 24.16 -17.46 -17.86
CA PHE A 333 23.62 -16.36 -17.06
C PHE A 333 23.45 -15.10 -17.91
N THR A 334 22.25 -14.52 -17.87
CA THR A 334 21.94 -13.25 -18.52
C THR A 334 21.11 -12.34 -17.61
N SER A 335 21.30 -11.03 -17.74
CA SER A 335 20.56 -10.04 -16.96
C SER A 335 19.87 -9.02 -17.86
N ILE A 336 18.62 -8.71 -17.58
CA ILE A 336 17.83 -7.70 -18.29
C ILE A 336 17.31 -6.71 -17.28
N HIS A 337 17.50 -5.42 -17.54
CA HIS A 337 17.05 -4.35 -16.68
C HIS A 337 16.07 -3.43 -17.40
N ILE A 338 14.91 -3.18 -16.78
CA ILE A 338 13.83 -2.34 -17.31
C ILE A 338 13.56 -1.22 -16.30
N PRO A 339 14.22 -0.06 -16.43
CA PRO A 339 14.13 1.05 -15.48
C PRO A 339 12.72 1.60 -15.31
N SER A 340 11.91 1.56 -16.36
CA SER A 340 10.58 2.19 -16.37
C SER A 340 9.56 1.48 -15.48
N ILE A 341 9.77 0.20 -15.14
CA ILE A 341 8.83 -0.61 -14.35
C ILE A 341 9.15 -0.51 -12.85
N GLU A 342 8.43 0.40 -12.19
CA GLU A 342 8.52 0.59 -10.73
C GLU A 342 7.16 0.53 -10.01
N SER A 343 6.07 0.78 -10.73
CA SER A 343 4.75 0.94 -10.13
C SER A 343 4.08 -0.41 -9.87
N PRO A 344 3.62 -0.67 -8.64
CA PRO A 344 2.95 -1.91 -8.27
C PRO A 344 1.46 -1.97 -8.69
N ILE A 345 0.98 -0.95 -9.43
CA ILE A 345 -0.41 -0.87 -9.94
C ILE A 345 -0.64 -1.85 -11.09
N LEU A 346 0.39 -2.08 -11.92
CA LEU A 346 0.30 -2.91 -13.12
C LEU A 346 0.78 -4.33 -12.81
N ALA A 347 0.05 -5.30 -13.37
CA ALA A 347 0.46 -6.70 -13.46
C ALA A 347 0.87 -7.01 -14.90
N TYR A 348 1.72 -8.01 -15.08
CA TYR A 348 2.30 -8.37 -16.36
C TYR A 348 2.19 -9.86 -16.62
N HIS A 349 2.01 -10.24 -17.88
CA HIS A 349 2.17 -11.61 -18.36
C HIS A 349 3.52 -11.74 -19.01
N LEU A 350 4.33 -12.67 -18.52
CA LEU A 350 5.59 -13.05 -19.14
C LEU A 350 5.42 -14.38 -19.87
N LYS A 351 5.72 -14.34 -21.17
CA LYS A 351 5.87 -15.53 -21.99
C LYS A 351 7.35 -15.73 -22.29
N VAL A 352 7.85 -16.90 -21.92
CA VAL A 352 9.22 -17.30 -22.18
C VAL A 352 9.20 -18.43 -23.19
N SER A 353 9.90 -18.27 -24.31
CA SER A 353 9.98 -19.31 -25.33
C SER A 353 11.41 -19.54 -25.79
N ARG A 354 11.74 -20.82 -25.98
CA ARG A 354 13.02 -21.27 -26.53
C ARG A 354 12.77 -22.29 -27.62
N PRO A 355 12.36 -21.85 -28.83
CA PRO A 355 12.04 -22.77 -29.90
C PRO A 355 13.26 -23.63 -30.28
N ASN A 356 13.04 -24.91 -30.57
CA ASN A 356 14.02 -25.88 -31.10
C ASN A 356 15.11 -26.41 -30.14
N CYS A 357 14.96 -26.28 -28.81
CA CYS A 357 15.82 -27.03 -27.86
C CYS A 357 15.23 -28.42 -27.57
N ASN A 358 16.00 -29.48 -27.83
CA ASN A 358 15.64 -30.87 -27.48
C ASN A 358 15.81 -31.13 -25.97
N ASN A 359 15.09 -32.13 -25.43
CA ASN A 359 15.07 -32.58 -24.01
C ASN A 359 16.42 -33.12 -23.44
N ARG A 360 17.58 -32.68 -23.95
CA ARG A 360 18.91 -33.01 -23.40
C ARG A 360 19.52 -31.83 -22.65
N SER A 361 18.71 -31.05 -21.95
CA SER A 361 19.20 -30.02 -21.03
C SER A 361 19.33 -30.58 -19.61
N HIS A 362 20.37 -30.19 -18.89
CA HIS A 362 20.61 -30.56 -17.49
C HIS A 362 19.58 -29.93 -16.56
N PHE A 363 19.09 -28.73 -16.89
CA PHE A 363 18.04 -28.03 -16.17
C PHE A 363 17.16 -27.20 -17.12
N ALA A 364 15.91 -27.00 -16.73
CA ALA A 364 14.99 -26.12 -17.45
C ALA A 364 15.30 -24.65 -17.10
N PRO A 365 15.21 -23.71 -18.06
CA PRO A 365 15.56 -22.32 -17.78
C PRO A 365 14.66 -21.76 -16.68
N PHE A 366 15.23 -20.92 -15.82
CA PHE A 366 14.52 -20.28 -14.72
C PHE A 366 14.90 -18.81 -14.63
N LEU A 367 14.01 -18.04 -14.02
CA LEU A 367 14.08 -16.60 -13.94
C LEU A 367 13.95 -16.14 -12.50
N ARG A 368 14.78 -15.17 -12.11
CA ARG A 368 14.56 -14.34 -10.93
C ARG A 368 14.11 -12.96 -11.37
N GLN A 369 12.98 -12.55 -10.84
CA GLN A 369 12.52 -11.16 -10.82
C GLN A 369 13.08 -10.48 -9.58
N SER A 370 13.71 -9.32 -9.72
CA SER A 370 14.19 -8.54 -8.58
C SER A 370 13.98 -7.03 -8.70
N ILE A 371 13.76 -6.40 -7.55
CA ILE A 371 13.68 -4.95 -7.37
C ILE A 371 14.52 -4.57 -6.17
N SER A 372 15.54 -3.75 -6.43
CA SER A 372 16.55 -3.36 -5.44
C SER A 372 16.00 -2.48 -4.32
N THR A 373 15.05 -1.59 -4.62
CA THR A 373 14.54 -0.57 -3.69
C THR A 373 13.79 -1.17 -2.49
N MET A 374 13.31 -2.40 -2.62
CA MET A 374 12.50 -3.08 -1.61
C MET A 374 13.06 -4.46 -1.25
N HIS A 375 14.24 -4.80 -1.79
CA HIS A 375 14.83 -6.14 -1.76
C HIS A 375 13.80 -7.24 -2.07
N GLU A 376 12.93 -7.00 -3.06
CA GLU A 376 12.00 -8.00 -3.55
C GLU A 376 12.73 -8.91 -4.53
N SER A 377 12.72 -10.21 -4.27
CA SER A 377 13.17 -11.26 -5.19
C SER A 377 12.09 -12.32 -5.31
N LYS A 378 11.80 -12.77 -6.53
CA LYS A 378 10.86 -13.85 -6.84
C LYS A 378 11.47 -14.77 -7.89
N PHE A 379 11.32 -16.07 -7.69
CA PHE A 379 11.86 -17.07 -8.62
C PHE A 379 10.72 -17.78 -9.35
N TYR A 380 10.93 -18.00 -10.65
CA TYR A 380 10.05 -18.71 -11.55
C TYR A 380 10.85 -19.86 -12.17
N VAL A 381 10.43 -21.10 -11.92
CA VAL A 381 11.12 -22.33 -12.33
C VAL A 381 10.39 -23.00 -13.49
N ASN A 382 11.10 -23.89 -14.18
CA ASN A 382 10.58 -24.69 -15.31
C ASN A 382 9.92 -23.83 -16.41
N LEU A 383 10.63 -22.80 -16.86
CA LEU A 383 10.16 -21.91 -17.93
C LEU A 383 10.46 -22.51 -19.30
N ALA A 384 9.77 -22.02 -20.34
CA ALA A 384 9.98 -22.41 -21.74
C ALA A 384 9.71 -23.90 -22.07
N GLY A 385 8.86 -24.58 -21.29
CA GLY A 385 8.33 -25.91 -21.63
C GLY A 385 7.43 -25.89 -22.87
N ASN A 386 6.98 -27.07 -23.31
CA ASN A 386 6.09 -27.22 -24.47
C ASN A 386 4.71 -26.54 -24.29
N ASP A 387 4.33 -26.30 -23.04
CA ASP A 387 3.13 -25.54 -22.69
C ASP A 387 3.44 -24.03 -22.72
N GLN A 388 2.69 -23.29 -23.53
CA GLN A 388 2.80 -21.82 -23.66
C GLN A 388 2.24 -21.09 -22.42
N ASP A 389 2.50 -21.60 -21.22
CA ASP A 389 1.91 -21.06 -20.01
C ASP A 389 2.45 -19.66 -19.74
N GLU A 390 1.53 -18.69 -19.73
CA GLU A 390 1.82 -17.30 -19.38
C GLU A 390 2.04 -17.22 -17.86
N THR A 391 3.18 -16.66 -17.45
CA THR A 391 3.53 -16.50 -16.04
C THR A 391 3.14 -15.10 -15.56
N GLU A 392 2.35 -15.01 -14.49
CA GLU A 392 1.99 -13.72 -13.89
C GLU A 392 3.20 -13.12 -13.15
N ILE A 393 3.59 -11.94 -13.59
CA ILE A 393 4.63 -11.11 -12.99
C ILE A 393 3.98 -9.95 -12.27
N SER A 394 4.35 -9.79 -11.00
CA SER A 394 3.84 -8.73 -10.16
C SER A 394 4.92 -8.21 -9.23
N ILE A 395 4.84 -6.91 -8.97
CA ILE A 395 5.93 -6.11 -8.45
C ILE A 395 5.41 -5.34 -7.24
N HIS A 396 6.24 -5.27 -6.20
CA HIS A 396 6.09 -4.35 -5.08
C HIS A 396 7.16 -3.25 -5.23
N GLY A 397 6.74 -1.99 -5.12
CA GLY A 397 7.55 -0.89 -5.59
C GLY A 397 7.14 0.43 -4.95
N ARG A 398 7.21 1.53 -5.71
CA ARG A 398 6.88 2.84 -5.16
C ARG A 398 5.41 2.93 -4.76
N THR A 399 5.18 3.33 -3.52
CA THR A 399 3.85 3.31 -2.90
C THR A 399 3.30 4.73 -2.88
N ALA A 400 2.01 4.88 -3.17
CA ALA A 400 1.35 6.18 -3.13
C ALA A 400 1.44 6.76 -1.71
N PHE A 401 1.65 8.08 -1.60
CA PHE A 401 1.75 8.81 -0.33
C PHE A 401 2.97 8.47 0.55
N ALA A 402 3.97 7.75 0.03
CA ALA A 402 5.22 7.50 0.73
C ALA A 402 6.44 8.04 -0.05
N SER A 403 7.38 8.62 0.68
CA SER A 403 8.67 9.05 0.14
C SER A 403 9.63 7.89 0.10
N VAL A 404 10.07 7.46 -1.08
CA VAL A 404 11.17 6.48 -1.22
C VAL A 404 12.49 7.25 -1.37
N VAL A 405 13.53 6.79 -0.68
CA VAL A 405 14.89 7.33 -0.82
C VAL A 405 15.34 7.12 -2.26
N ASN A 406 15.70 8.19 -2.96
CA ASN A 406 15.87 8.18 -4.41
C ASN A 406 17.28 7.69 -4.79
N HIS A 407 17.51 6.37 -4.78
CA HIS A 407 18.74 5.77 -5.28
C HIS A 407 18.67 5.61 -6.81
N ARG A 408 18.98 6.70 -7.54
CA ARG A 408 18.81 6.82 -9.00
C ARG A 408 19.41 5.68 -9.83
N ASP A 409 20.45 5.00 -9.33
CA ASP A 409 21.22 4.02 -10.10
C ASP A 409 20.70 2.57 -9.96
N LYS A 410 19.75 2.30 -9.07
CA LYS A 410 19.23 0.94 -8.83
C LYS A 410 17.76 0.75 -9.20
N ASN A 411 17.14 1.76 -9.80
CA ASN A 411 15.70 1.83 -10.01
C ASN A 411 15.16 0.91 -11.13
N GLY A 412 14.01 0.27 -10.89
CA GLY A 412 13.27 -0.49 -11.90
C GLY A 412 13.34 -2.01 -11.73
N LEU A 413 12.73 -2.72 -12.69
CA LEU A 413 12.64 -4.17 -12.69
C LEU A 413 13.92 -4.79 -13.25
N SER A 414 14.42 -5.83 -12.60
CA SER A 414 15.53 -6.62 -13.10
C SER A 414 15.13 -8.09 -13.23
N PHE A 415 15.54 -8.69 -14.34
CA PHE A 415 15.40 -10.10 -14.63
C PHE A 415 16.77 -10.73 -14.70
N GLN A 416 17.00 -11.78 -13.93
CA GLN A 416 18.19 -12.61 -13.99
C GLN A 416 17.77 -13.99 -14.44
N ILE A 417 18.36 -14.47 -15.52
CA ILE A 417 17.93 -15.69 -16.20
C ILE A 417 19.08 -16.66 -16.22
N TRP A 418 18.77 -17.89 -15.84
CA TRP A 418 19.65 -19.03 -15.94
C TRP A 418 19.10 -19.99 -16.98
N MET A 419 19.94 -20.42 -17.90
CA MET A 419 19.56 -21.31 -18.99
C MET A 419 20.70 -22.25 -19.35
N ASP A 420 20.38 -23.46 -19.79
CA ASP A 420 21.43 -24.42 -20.19
C ASP A 420 22.12 -23.95 -21.51
N PRO A 421 23.45 -23.73 -21.50
CA PRO A 421 24.22 -23.33 -22.68
C PRO A 421 24.47 -24.48 -23.67
N SER A 422 24.01 -25.70 -23.39
CA SER A 422 24.08 -26.83 -24.32
C SER A 422 23.20 -26.62 -25.55
N CYS A 423 22.15 -25.82 -25.43
CA CYS A 423 21.35 -25.38 -26.56
C CYS A 423 21.83 -24.00 -27.05
N SER A 424 22.16 -23.89 -28.33
CA SER A 424 22.66 -22.64 -28.92
C SER A 424 21.57 -21.60 -29.24
N GLU A 425 20.30 -21.95 -29.08
CA GLU A 425 19.17 -21.07 -29.39
C GLU A 425 18.97 -20.00 -28.30
N PRO A 426 18.69 -18.74 -28.71
CA PRO A 426 18.44 -17.63 -27.79
C PRO A 426 17.08 -17.77 -27.10
N LEU A 427 16.98 -17.30 -25.86
CA LEU A 427 15.71 -17.20 -25.15
C LEU A 427 14.96 -15.95 -25.63
N GLN A 428 13.67 -16.12 -25.98
CA GLN A 428 12.77 -15.03 -26.33
C GLN A 428 11.84 -14.75 -25.15
N LEU A 429 11.75 -13.48 -24.75
CA LEU A 429 10.95 -13.00 -23.63
C LEU A 429 9.97 -11.96 -24.13
N ASP A 430 8.69 -12.25 -23.97
CA ASP A 430 7.60 -11.34 -24.31
C ASP A 430 6.87 -10.96 -23.03
N LEU A 431 6.99 -9.70 -22.62
CA LEU A 431 6.31 -9.13 -21.46
C LEU A 431 5.17 -8.24 -21.94
N SER A 432 3.95 -8.55 -21.52
CA SER A 432 2.74 -7.76 -21.83
C SER A 432 2.00 -7.36 -20.56
N ILE A 433 1.18 -6.31 -20.62
CA ILE A 433 0.40 -5.87 -19.45
C ILE A 433 -0.85 -6.76 -19.31
N ASP A 434 -1.05 -7.31 -18.11
CA ASP A 434 -2.31 -7.92 -17.74
C ASP A 434 -3.31 -6.83 -17.31
N TRP A 435 -4.11 -6.33 -18.24
CA TRP A 435 -5.11 -5.31 -17.96
C TRP A 435 -6.16 -5.78 -16.94
N TYR A 436 -6.49 -7.07 -16.91
CA TYR A 436 -7.48 -7.62 -16.00
C TYR A 436 -6.94 -7.67 -14.57
N GLY A 437 -5.76 -8.27 -14.36
CA GLY A 437 -5.07 -8.27 -13.07
C GLY A 437 -4.74 -6.85 -12.59
N SER A 438 -4.32 -5.97 -13.48
CA SER A 438 -4.06 -4.55 -13.18
C SER A 438 -5.32 -3.81 -12.71
N ALA A 439 -6.48 -4.05 -13.33
CA ALA A 439 -7.74 -3.43 -12.92
C ALA A 439 -8.16 -3.86 -11.49
N GLY A 440 -7.97 -5.14 -11.15
CA GLY A 440 -8.20 -5.65 -9.79
C GLY A 440 -7.30 -4.98 -8.75
N ARG A 441 -5.99 -4.86 -9.05
CA ARG A 441 -5.01 -4.17 -8.19
C ARG A 441 -5.32 -2.69 -8.02
N LEU A 442 -5.72 -2.00 -9.09
CA LEU A 442 -6.15 -0.61 -9.06
C LEU A 442 -7.35 -0.41 -8.12
N GLY A 443 -8.36 -1.29 -8.19
CA GLY A 443 -9.55 -1.23 -7.35
C GLY A 443 -9.25 -1.41 -5.86
N PHE A 444 -8.40 -2.38 -5.51
CA PHE A 444 -8.01 -2.62 -4.11
C PHE A 444 -7.19 -1.47 -3.53
N ARG A 445 -6.18 -0.98 -4.28
CA ARG A 445 -5.27 0.08 -3.83
C ARG A 445 -5.93 1.46 -3.75
N ASN A 446 -6.84 1.77 -4.69
CA ASN A 446 -7.48 3.09 -4.77
C ASN A 446 -8.96 3.07 -4.36
N GLY A 447 -9.44 2.06 -3.62
CA GLY A 447 -10.86 1.97 -3.23
C GLY A 447 -11.38 3.21 -2.47
N ILE A 448 -10.53 3.81 -1.63
CA ILE A 448 -10.82 5.06 -0.90
C ILE A 448 -11.03 6.25 -1.85
N MET A 449 -10.34 6.29 -3.00
CA MET A 449 -10.54 7.29 -4.03
C MET A 449 -11.99 7.27 -4.53
N LEU A 450 -12.56 6.08 -4.77
CA LEU A 450 -13.93 5.94 -5.25
C LEU A 450 -14.96 6.45 -4.23
N ALA A 451 -14.76 6.16 -2.94
CA ALA A 451 -15.63 6.67 -1.87
C ALA A 451 -15.55 8.20 -1.75
N THR A 452 -14.33 8.75 -1.78
CA THR A 452 -14.05 10.20 -1.70
C THR A 452 -14.64 10.94 -2.91
N PHE A 453 -14.44 10.44 -4.12
CA PHE A 453 -14.97 11.06 -5.33
C PHE A 453 -16.49 10.92 -5.44
N SER A 454 -17.08 9.84 -4.92
CA SER A 454 -18.55 9.72 -4.82
C SER A 454 -19.13 10.80 -3.89
N PHE A 455 -18.47 11.07 -2.76
CA PHE A 455 -18.83 12.19 -1.88
C PHE A 455 -18.75 13.54 -2.62
N ILE A 456 -17.66 13.77 -3.36
CA ILE A 456 -17.48 15.01 -4.14
C ILE A 456 -18.60 15.20 -5.17
N VAL A 457 -18.94 14.16 -5.94
CA VAL A 457 -20.01 14.24 -6.95
C VAL A 457 -21.35 14.59 -6.29
N VAL A 458 -21.68 13.97 -5.14
CA VAL A 458 -22.91 14.30 -4.41
C VAL A 458 -22.91 15.75 -3.90
N VAL A 459 -21.78 16.25 -3.36
CA VAL A 459 -21.67 17.65 -2.90
C VAL A 459 -21.79 18.63 -4.07
N LEU A 460 -21.23 18.31 -5.24
CA LEU A 460 -21.35 19.12 -6.46
C LEU A 460 -22.79 19.19 -6.97
N VAL A 461 -23.47 18.04 -7.04
CA VAL A 461 -24.90 17.98 -7.40
C VAL A 461 -25.72 18.79 -6.39
N PHE A 462 -25.44 18.62 -5.10
CA PHE A 462 -26.15 19.35 -4.05
C PHE A 462 -25.95 20.87 -4.17
N THR A 463 -24.72 21.31 -4.49
CA THR A 463 -24.41 22.72 -4.78
C THR A 463 -25.21 23.24 -5.98
N CYS A 464 -25.29 22.46 -7.06
CA CYS A 464 -26.09 22.83 -8.24
C CYS A 464 -27.59 22.98 -7.91
N GLN A 465 -28.14 22.05 -7.11
CA GLN A 465 -29.55 22.09 -6.71
C GLN A 465 -29.87 23.30 -5.84
N ILE A 466 -29.01 23.63 -4.85
CA ILE A 466 -29.16 24.83 -4.02
C ILE A 466 -29.05 26.10 -4.87
N LYS A 467 -28.14 26.12 -5.85
CA LYS A 467 -27.99 27.25 -6.77
C LYS A 467 -29.25 27.46 -7.62
N CYS A 468 -29.84 26.39 -8.13
CA CYS A 468 -31.12 26.45 -8.83
C CYS A 468 -32.23 26.97 -7.90
N TYR A 469 -32.35 26.40 -6.70
CA TYR A 469 -33.36 26.79 -5.72
C TYR A 469 -33.29 28.26 -5.31
N ASN A 470 -32.08 28.80 -5.08
CA ASN A 470 -31.90 30.20 -4.74
C ASN A 470 -32.26 31.16 -5.88
N ASN A 471 -32.19 30.71 -7.14
CA ASN A 471 -32.52 31.52 -8.31
C ASN A 471 -33.99 31.41 -8.70
N SER A 472 -34.52 30.19 -8.82
CA SER A 472 -35.87 29.90 -9.34
C SER A 472 -36.93 29.70 -8.25
N GLY A 473 -36.53 29.39 -7.02
CA GLY A 473 -37.45 28.97 -5.95
C GLY A 473 -37.92 27.51 -6.06
N ILE A 474 -37.50 26.78 -7.10
CA ILE A 474 -37.81 25.37 -7.33
C ILE A 474 -36.55 24.55 -7.06
N TYR A 475 -36.67 23.51 -6.23
CA TYR A 475 -35.57 22.62 -5.91
C TYR A 475 -35.63 21.40 -6.83
N PRO A 476 -34.72 21.29 -7.81
CA PRO A 476 -34.81 20.27 -8.84
C PRO A 476 -34.58 18.86 -8.28
N HIS A 477 -35.11 17.87 -9.00
CA HIS A 477 -34.88 16.46 -8.69
C HIS A 477 -33.38 16.12 -8.75
N PHE A 478 -32.92 15.12 -8.00
CA PHE A 478 -31.50 14.75 -7.97
C PHE A 478 -30.94 14.43 -9.36
N GLY A 479 -31.66 13.64 -10.17
CA GLY A 479 -31.27 13.34 -11.55
C GLY A 479 -31.17 14.58 -12.46
N GLN A 480 -32.01 15.60 -12.25
CA GLN A 480 -31.90 16.88 -12.99
C GLN A 480 -30.66 17.67 -12.54
N GLY A 481 -30.39 17.69 -11.23
CA GLY A 481 -29.17 18.28 -10.69
C GLY A 481 -27.90 17.58 -11.19
N LEU A 482 -27.93 16.26 -11.29
CA LEU A 482 -26.86 15.45 -11.85
C LEU A 482 -26.63 15.73 -13.33
N SER A 483 -27.70 15.81 -14.13
CA SER A 483 -27.60 16.18 -15.55
C SER A 483 -26.99 17.58 -15.74
N PHE A 484 -27.41 18.56 -14.93
CA PHE A 484 -26.80 19.90 -14.95
C PHE A 484 -25.31 19.88 -14.56
N CYS A 485 -24.97 19.09 -13.54
CA CYS A 485 -23.58 18.92 -13.12
C CYS A 485 -22.73 18.30 -14.23
N LEU A 486 -23.22 17.25 -14.89
CA LEU A 486 -22.56 16.55 -15.99
C LEU A 486 -22.31 17.45 -17.21
N GLN A 487 -23.27 18.29 -17.56
CA GLN A 487 -23.15 19.14 -18.76
C GLN A 487 -22.25 20.37 -18.56
N ARG A 488 -22.22 20.94 -17.35
CA ARG A 488 -21.59 22.26 -17.13
C ARG A 488 -20.43 22.26 -16.16
N THR A 489 -20.52 21.52 -15.06
CA THR A 489 -19.56 21.61 -13.95
C THR A 489 -18.48 20.53 -14.07
N LEU A 490 -18.88 19.31 -14.39
CA LEU A 490 -17.98 18.16 -14.48
C LEU A 490 -16.89 18.32 -15.56
N PRO A 491 -17.16 18.83 -16.78
CA PRO A 491 -16.10 18.99 -17.79
C PRO A 491 -14.98 19.94 -17.33
N ILE A 492 -15.35 21.03 -16.63
CA ILE A 492 -14.39 21.98 -16.07
C ILE A 492 -13.54 21.31 -14.99
N ILE A 493 -14.18 20.51 -14.12
CA ILE A 493 -13.48 19.75 -13.08
C ILE A 493 -12.57 18.70 -13.68
N MET A 494 -13.00 17.98 -14.72
CA MET A 494 -12.18 16.97 -15.41
C MET A 494 -10.93 17.60 -16.02
N VAL A 495 -11.04 18.73 -16.71
CA VAL A 495 -9.88 19.47 -17.24
C VAL A 495 -8.97 19.98 -16.12
N SER A 496 -9.55 20.50 -15.04
CA SER A 496 -8.75 20.97 -13.90
C SER A 496 -8.01 19.79 -13.23
N LEU A 497 -8.67 18.64 -13.13
CA LEU A 497 -8.12 17.43 -12.52
C LEU A 497 -7.00 16.84 -13.37
N THR A 498 -7.10 16.82 -14.70
CA THR A 498 -6.01 16.36 -15.56
C THR A 498 -4.81 17.29 -15.46
N LEU A 499 -5.02 18.61 -15.48
CA LEU A 499 -3.94 19.59 -15.29
C LEU A 499 -3.27 19.43 -13.93
N CYS A 500 -4.03 19.26 -12.85
CA CYS A 500 -3.48 19.01 -11.52
C CYS A 500 -2.72 17.68 -11.45
N SER A 501 -3.23 16.61 -12.06
CA SER A 501 -2.55 15.31 -12.07
C SER A 501 -1.23 15.35 -12.86
N ILE A 502 -1.18 16.09 -13.97
CA ILE A 502 0.05 16.28 -14.75
C ILE A 502 1.02 17.18 -13.98
N ALA A 503 0.54 18.26 -13.35
CA ALA A 503 1.36 19.15 -12.53
C ALA A 503 1.98 18.43 -11.32
N GLN A 504 1.23 17.50 -10.72
CA GLN A 504 1.73 16.59 -9.69
C GLN A 504 2.84 15.67 -10.21
N CYS A 505 2.99 15.45 -11.51
CA CYS A 505 4.06 14.64 -12.09
C CYS A 505 5.32 15.46 -12.46
N THR A 506 5.21 16.79 -12.57
CA THR A 506 6.31 17.64 -13.04
C THR A 506 6.93 18.54 -11.96
N SER A 507 6.14 19.05 -11.01
CA SER A 507 6.58 20.14 -10.14
C SER A 507 6.97 19.66 -8.74
N TYR A 508 8.15 20.03 -8.25
CA TYR A 508 8.51 19.90 -6.82
C TYR A 508 7.88 21.06 -6.04
N PHE A 509 6.97 20.76 -5.11
CA PHE A 509 6.33 21.75 -4.26
C PHE A 509 6.15 21.22 -2.84
N THR A 510 6.37 22.08 -1.86
CA THR A 510 6.15 21.83 -0.43
C THR A 510 5.40 23.03 0.13
N PHE A 511 4.29 22.81 0.85
CA PHE A 511 3.51 23.90 1.45
C PHE A 511 2.96 23.51 2.82
N THR A 512 2.75 24.52 3.66
CA THR A 512 2.18 24.38 5.00
C THR A 512 0.74 24.90 4.98
N LEU A 513 -0.25 24.01 5.07
CA LEU A 513 -1.66 24.38 5.00
C LEU A 513 -2.32 24.33 6.39
N TRP A 514 -2.67 25.50 6.94
CA TRP A 514 -3.48 25.60 8.16
C TRP A 514 -4.87 24.96 7.95
N PRO A 515 -5.40 24.11 8.85
CA PRO A 515 -5.02 23.87 10.25
C PRO A 515 -4.06 22.69 10.49
N ILE A 516 -3.52 22.07 9.43
CA ILE A 516 -2.65 20.90 9.50
C ILE A 516 -1.21 21.41 9.66
N SER A 517 -0.65 21.31 10.87
CA SER A 517 0.70 21.77 11.22
C SER A 517 1.81 20.85 10.67
N HIS A 518 1.65 20.34 9.44
CA HIS A 518 2.61 19.46 8.76
C HIS A 518 3.04 20.05 7.42
N GLN A 519 4.31 19.87 7.06
CA GLN A 519 4.79 20.15 5.72
C GLN A 519 4.15 19.13 4.78
N ILE A 520 3.23 19.58 3.93
CA ILE A 520 2.60 18.75 2.92
C ILE A 520 3.60 18.60 1.78
N SER A 521 4.01 17.36 1.53
CA SER A 521 4.87 17.00 0.42
C SER A 521 4.03 16.78 -0.84
N ARG A 522 4.67 16.80 -2.01
CA ARG A 522 4.04 16.52 -3.31
C ARG A 522 3.31 15.17 -3.37
N GLN A 523 3.78 14.18 -2.62
CA GLN A 523 3.22 12.83 -2.57
C GLN A 523 1.92 12.78 -1.75
N ASP A 524 1.66 13.80 -0.93
CA ASP A 524 0.47 13.84 -0.05
C ASP A 524 -0.78 14.37 -0.74
N VAL A 525 -0.63 14.82 -1.99
CA VAL A 525 -1.69 15.46 -2.78
C VAL A 525 -2.35 14.44 -3.72
N MET A 526 -3.67 14.57 -3.92
CA MET A 526 -4.47 13.76 -4.84
C MET A 526 -4.26 12.25 -4.65
N THR A 527 -3.77 11.55 -5.67
CA THR A 527 -3.55 10.08 -5.66
C THR A 527 -2.15 9.69 -5.18
N GLY A 528 -1.30 10.67 -4.87
CA GLY A 528 0.07 10.44 -4.40
C GLY A 528 1.00 9.75 -5.40
N ASN A 529 0.59 9.61 -6.66
CA ASN A 529 1.40 8.97 -7.69
C ASN A 529 2.36 9.98 -8.34
N THR A 530 3.63 9.60 -8.48
CA THR A 530 4.68 10.44 -9.05
C THR A 530 4.96 10.15 -10.53
N ASP A 531 4.50 9.02 -11.04
CA ASP A 531 4.79 8.56 -12.39
C ASP A 531 3.88 9.25 -13.43
N PRO A 532 4.45 9.92 -14.46
CA PRO A 532 3.67 10.64 -15.47
C PRO A 532 2.66 9.79 -16.23
N PHE A 533 2.90 8.48 -16.38
CA PHE A 533 2.01 7.58 -17.12
C PHE A 533 0.60 7.48 -16.50
N PHE A 534 0.48 7.61 -15.18
CA PHE A 534 -0.77 7.38 -14.45
C PHE A 534 -1.64 8.62 -14.26
N TRP A 535 -1.40 9.69 -15.04
CA TRP A 535 -2.19 10.92 -14.99
C TRP A 535 -3.71 10.72 -15.20
N TRP A 536 -4.08 9.62 -15.85
CA TRP A 536 -5.47 9.27 -16.16
C TRP A 536 -6.20 8.59 -14.99
N ILE A 537 -5.50 8.10 -13.96
CA ILE A 537 -6.14 7.38 -12.83
C ILE A 537 -7.20 8.25 -12.10
N PRO A 538 -6.90 9.51 -11.68
CA PRO A 538 -7.92 10.34 -11.03
C PRO A 538 -9.13 10.61 -11.94
N LEU A 539 -8.90 10.77 -13.25
CA LEU A 539 -9.95 11.02 -14.23
C LEU A 539 -10.89 9.81 -14.38
N LEU A 540 -10.30 8.61 -14.50
CA LEU A 540 -11.04 7.36 -14.54
C LEU A 540 -11.82 7.16 -13.23
N GLY A 541 -11.18 7.39 -12.09
CA GLY A 541 -11.80 7.33 -10.77
C GLY A 541 -13.04 8.22 -10.68
N LEU A 542 -12.94 9.48 -11.11
CA LEU A 542 -14.06 10.42 -11.08
C LEU A 542 -15.22 9.95 -11.99
N SER A 543 -14.89 9.43 -13.17
CA SER A 543 -15.87 8.92 -14.14
C SER A 543 -16.62 7.70 -13.58
N VAL A 544 -15.90 6.76 -12.95
CA VAL A 544 -16.50 5.59 -12.28
C VAL A 544 -17.35 6.04 -11.09
N SER A 545 -16.88 7.00 -10.28
CA SER A 545 -17.66 7.54 -9.15
C SER A 545 -18.96 8.22 -9.58
N VAL A 546 -18.99 8.90 -10.74
CA VAL A 546 -20.25 9.40 -11.31
C VAL A 546 -21.22 8.24 -11.58
N GLY A 547 -20.74 7.16 -12.20
CA GLY A 547 -21.54 5.94 -12.43
C GLY A 547 -22.05 5.31 -11.12
N ILE A 548 -21.21 5.24 -10.10
CA ILE A 548 -21.58 4.75 -8.76
C ILE A 548 -22.68 5.64 -8.15
N VAL A 549 -22.55 6.97 -8.25
CA VAL A 549 -23.56 7.90 -7.72
C VAL A 549 -24.88 7.82 -8.51
N CYS A 550 -24.83 7.63 -9.83
CA CYS A 550 -26.02 7.36 -10.64
C CYS A 550 -26.77 6.12 -10.14
N LEU A 551 -26.04 5.00 -10.00
CA LEU A 551 -26.60 3.73 -9.55
C LEU A 551 -27.12 3.83 -8.10
N LEU A 552 -26.36 4.49 -7.22
CA LEU A 552 -26.76 4.73 -5.84
C LEU A 552 -28.06 5.53 -5.76
N TRP A 553 -28.19 6.60 -6.55
CA TRP A 553 -29.41 7.40 -6.60
C TRP A 553 -30.62 6.56 -7.04
N VAL A 554 -30.49 5.80 -8.13
CA VAL A 554 -31.57 4.95 -8.65
C VAL A 554 -31.99 3.90 -7.62
N ILE A 555 -31.03 3.24 -6.97
CA ILE A 555 -31.31 2.23 -5.94
C ILE A 555 -31.98 2.85 -4.71
N VAL A 556 -31.43 3.94 -4.16
CA VAL A 556 -31.98 4.59 -2.97
C VAL A 556 -33.40 5.10 -3.24
N GLU A 557 -33.63 5.75 -4.38
CA GLU A 557 -34.96 6.21 -4.75
C GLU A 557 -35.93 5.04 -4.98
N GLY A 558 -35.47 3.97 -5.64
CA GLY A 558 -36.24 2.74 -5.84
C GLY A 558 -36.68 2.11 -4.52
N ILE A 559 -35.76 1.99 -3.55
CA ILE A 559 -36.05 1.48 -2.20
C ILE A 559 -37.05 2.38 -1.49
N LEU A 560 -36.88 3.71 -1.53
CA LEU A 560 -37.83 4.63 -0.88
C LEU A 560 -39.24 4.52 -1.47
N ARG A 561 -39.35 4.39 -2.79
CA ARG A 561 -40.63 4.19 -3.49
C ARG A 561 -41.26 2.83 -3.15
N PHE A 562 -40.45 1.77 -3.09
CA PHE A 562 -40.89 0.44 -2.68
C PHE A 562 -41.42 0.44 -1.24
N MET A 563 -40.67 1.03 -0.29
CA MET A 563 -41.09 1.14 1.11
C MET A 563 -42.35 1.98 1.29
N ALA A 564 -42.49 3.07 0.52
CA ALA A 564 -43.72 3.87 0.51
C ALA A 564 -44.92 3.05 -0.01
N CYS A 565 -44.76 2.33 -1.12
CA CYS A 565 -45.79 1.45 -1.68
C CYS A 565 -46.21 0.34 -0.69
N LEU A 566 -45.24 -0.32 -0.08
CA LEU A 566 -45.48 -1.38 0.91
C LEU A 566 -46.24 -0.85 2.14
N SER A 567 -45.87 0.34 2.63
CA SER A 567 -46.53 0.95 3.79
C SER A 567 -48.00 1.29 3.52
N GLU A 568 -48.34 1.63 2.28
CA GLU A 568 -49.72 1.88 1.86
C GLU A 568 -50.48 0.57 1.62
N CYS A 569 -49.89 -0.38 0.89
CA CYS A 569 -50.54 -1.63 0.50
C CYS A 569 -50.87 -2.53 1.68
N CYS A 570 -49.93 -2.68 2.62
CA CYS A 570 -50.14 -3.56 3.76
C CYS A 570 -50.92 -2.88 4.91
N SER A 571 -51.32 -1.61 4.78
CA SER A 571 -51.83 -0.77 5.88
C SER A 571 -50.98 -0.86 7.15
N VAL A 572 -49.70 -1.24 7.00
CA VAL A 572 -48.79 -1.41 8.12
C VAL A 572 -48.52 0.00 8.60
N LYS A 573 -49.10 0.32 9.76
CA LYS A 573 -48.67 1.46 10.56
C LYS A 573 -47.24 1.16 11.01
N LEU A 574 -46.27 1.33 10.11
CA LEU A 574 -44.84 1.05 10.35
C LEU A 574 -44.30 1.84 11.55
N TRP A 575 -45.04 2.86 12.03
CA TRP A 575 -44.83 3.46 13.33
C TRP A 575 -46.12 4.11 13.85
N PRO A 576 -46.29 4.28 15.19
CA PRO A 576 -47.45 4.98 15.74
C PRO A 576 -47.53 6.40 15.18
N ILE A 577 -48.68 6.69 14.58
CA ILE A 577 -49.19 8.05 14.41
C ILE A 577 -49.06 8.71 15.79
N SER A 578 -48.54 9.95 15.83
CA SER A 578 -48.49 10.77 17.04
C SER A 578 -49.72 10.48 17.90
N ARG A 579 -49.52 10.10 19.17
CA ARG A 579 -50.64 9.85 20.07
C ARG A 579 -51.62 11.03 19.91
N PRO A 580 -52.89 10.81 19.58
CA PRO A 580 -53.81 11.87 19.16
C PRO A 580 -54.07 12.97 20.21
N GLN A 581 -53.43 12.88 21.38
CA GLN A 581 -53.53 13.83 22.50
C GLN A 581 -52.21 14.51 22.89
N GLU A 582 -51.08 14.31 22.19
CA GLU A 582 -49.83 14.99 22.57
C GLU A 582 -49.79 16.47 22.14
N THR A 583 -49.62 17.38 23.10
CA THR A 583 -49.43 18.80 22.83
C THR A 583 -48.08 19.08 22.17
N LEU A 584 -47.97 20.20 21.43
CA LEU A 584 -46.72 20.63 20.78
C LEU A 584 -45.55 20.72 21.78
N TYR A 585 -45.84 21.16 23.01
CA TYR A 585 -44.86 21.27 24.10
C TYR A 585 -44.33 19.90 24.54
N GLN A 586 -45.23 18.93 24.77
CA GLN A 586 -44.84 17.57 25.16
C GLN A 586 -44.02 16.85 24.09
N GLN A 587 -44.30 17.09 22.80
CA GLN A 587 -43.51 16.55 21.71
C GLN A 587 -42.09 17.13 21.65
N ILE A 588 -41.95 18.44 21.87
CA ILE A 588 -40.63 19.09 21.95
C ILE A 588 -39.88 18.56 23.17
N GLN A 589 -40.52 18.54 24.33
CA GLN A 589 -39.90 18.10 25.59
C GLN A 589 -39.41 16.65 25.49
N ARG A 590 -40.21 15.71 24.99
CA ARG A 590 -39.78 14.32 24.79
C ARG A 590 -38.56 14.24 23.87
N ARG A 591 -38.57 14.97 22.76
CA ARG A 591 -37.46 14.94 21.80
C ARG A 591 -36.18 15.52 22.37
N THR A 592 -36.26 16.66 23.06
CA THR A 592 -35.14 17.27 23.76
C THR A 592 -34.58 16.35 24.85
N ILE A 593 -35.45 15.67 25.61
CA ILE A 593 -34.99 14.68 26.61
C ILE A 593 -34.27 13.52 25.92
N THR A 594 -34.84 12.96 24.83
CA THR A 594 -34.19 11.85 24.11
C THR A 594 -32.86 12.23 23.47
N THR A 595 -32.72 13.44 22.93
CA THR A 595 -31.45 13.92 22.38
C THR A 595 -30.43 14.23 23.47
N CYS A 596 -30.83 14.80 24.61
CA CYS A 596 -29.95 14.95 25.77
C CYS A 596 -29.44 13.61 26.30
N ILE A 597 -30.32 12.61 26.47
CA ILE A 597 -29.92 11.26 26.89
C ILE A 597 -28.93 10.67 25.90
N LEU A 598 -29.19 10.80 24.60
CA LEU A 598 -28.31 10.28 23.56
C LEU A 598 -26.94 10.99 23.57
N PHE A 599 -26.88 12.31 23.79
CA PHE A 599 -25.61 13.03 23.90
C PHE A 599 -24.83 12.65 25.16
N VAL A 600 -25.50 12.44 26.30
CA VAL A 600 -24.84 11.89 27.50
C VAL A 600 -24.26 10.52 27.19
N LEU A 601 -25.03 9.66 26.52
CA LEU A 601 -24.59 8.32 26.15
C LEU A 601 -23.41 8.33 25.16
N VAL A 602 -23.37 9.28 24.22
CA VAL A 602 -22.22 9.48 23.31
C VAL A 602 -20.99 9.95 24.08
N ALA A 603 -21.16 10.89 25.01
CA ALA A 603 -20.07 11.42 25.82
C ALA A 603 -19.46 10.35 26.74
N THR A 604 -20.22 9.32 27.14
CA THR A 604 -19.78 8.32 28.12
C THR A 604 -19.42 6.96 27.55
N CYS A 605 -20.22 6.42 26.63
CA CYS A 605 -20.16 4.98 26.30
C CYS A 605 -20.23 4.66 24.80
N ILE A 606 -20.97 5.45 24.02
CA ILE A 606 -21.31 5.12 22.63
C ILE A 606 -20.50 5.99 21.65
N PRO A 607 -19.92 5.39 20.60
CA PRO A 607 -19.24 6.15 19.56
C PRO A 607 -20.25 6.97 18.74
N TYR A 608 -19.88 8.18 18.36
CA TYR A 608 -20.76 9.05 17.56
C TYR A 608 -21.17 8.42 16.23
N GLN A 609 -20.38 7.49 15.69
CA GLN A 609 -20.64 6.71 14.48
C GLN A 609 -21.91 5.85 14.63
N PHE A 610 -22.18 5.29 15.80
CA PHE A 610 -23.44 4.58 16.08
C PHE A 610 -24.63 5.53 15.97
N VAL A 611 -24.52 6.71 16.58
CA VAL A 611 -25.57 7.72 16.55
C VAL A 611 -25.79 8.25 15.13
N PHE A 612 -24.74 8.37 14.33
CA PHE A 612 -24.85 8.68 12.91
C PHE A 612 -25.70 7.64 12.16
N ILE A 613 -25.49 6.33 12.39
CA ILE A 613 -26.31 5.29 11.75
C ILE A 613 -27.77 5.37 12.20
N VAL A 614 -28.03 5.62 13.49
CA VAL A 614 -29.39 5.84 13.99
C VAL A 614 -30.03 7.05 13.29
N ALA A 615 -29.30 8.17 13.17
CA ALA A 615 -29.76 9.36 12.46
C ALA A 615 -30.06 9.06 10.98
N PHE A 616 -29.20 8.29 10.32
CA PHE A 616 -29.36 7.86 8.94
C PHE A 616 -30.64 7.01 8.75
N LEU A 617 -30.87 6.01 9.62
CA LEU A 617 -32.08 5.17 9.59
C LEU A 617 -33.35 6.00 9.85
N VAL A 618 -33.31 6.91 10.83
CA VAL A 618 -34.41 7.84 11.12
C VAL A 618 -34.69 8.77 9.92
N HIS A 619 -33.65 9.22 9.22
CA HIS A 619 -33.78 10.05 8.03
C HIS A 619 -34.40 9.31 6.85
N ILE A 620 -34.08 8.01 6.64
CA ILE A 620 -34.76 7.15 5.65
C ILE A 620 -36.27 7.13 5.91
N ILE A 621 -36.68 6.90 7.16
CA ILE A 621 -38.10 6.92 7.55
C ILE A 621 -38.72 8.30 7.29
N GLY A 622 -37.97 9.37 7.57
CA GLY A 622 -38.36 10.74 7.24
C GLY A 622 -38.62 10.95 5.74
N CYS A 623 -37.75 10.43 4.88
CA CYS A 623 -37.89 10.48 3.42
C CYS A 623 -39.12 9.71 2.92
N VAL A 624 -39.36 8.48 3.43
CA VAL A 624 -40.56 7.70 3.08
C VAL A 624 -41.84 8.45 3.45
N ARG A 625 -41.88 9.06 4.65
CA ARG A 625 -43.03 9.89 5.07
C ARG A 625 -43.22 11.13 4.21
N ALA A 626 -42.12 11.77 3.78
CA ALA A 626 -42.19 12.91 2.87
C ALA A 626 -42.76 12.49 1.51
N LEU A 627 -42.36 11.32 0.99
CA LEU A 627 -42.83 10.75 -0.27
C LEU A 627 -44.34 10.44 -0.25
N ILE A 628 -44.84 9.77 0.80
CA ILE A 628 -46.28 9.47 0.94
C ILE A 628 -47.11 10.76 0.96
N ARG A 629 -46.60 11.82 1.59
CA ARG A 629 -47.29 13.12 1.68
C ARG A 629 -47.30 13.93 0.38
N LEU A 630 -46.49 13.57 -0.62
CA LEU A 630 -46.55 14.21 -1.94
C LEU A 630 -47.88 13.93 -2.65
N LYS A 631 -48.54 12.80 -2.35
CA LYS A 631 -49.82 12.41 -2.96
C LYS A 631 -51.00 13.32 -2.59
N ILE A 632 -50.85 14.15 -1.56
CA ILE A 632 -51.90 15.10 -1.16
C ILE A 632 -51.83 16.35 -2.06
N PRO A 633 -52.91 16.72 -2.78
CA PRO A 633 -52.86 17.74 -3.83
C PRO A 633 -52.55 19.17 -3.35
N THR A 634 -52.79 19.50 -2.08
CA THR A 634 -52.57 20.85 -1.54
C THR A 634 -51.08 21.17 -1.34
N GLY A 635 -50.57 22.25 -1.91
CA GLY A 635 -49.19 22.71 -1.66
C GLY A 635 -48.09 21.81 -2.25
N HIS A 636 -48.38 21.15 -3.38
CA HIS A 636 -47.50 20.20 -4.07
C HIS A 636 -46.05 20.68 -4.21
N LEU A 637 -45.82 21.87 -4.77
CA LEU A 637 -44.48 22.41 -5.04
C LEU A 637 -43.59 22.51 -3.79
N ARG A 638 -44.15 22.95 -2.66
CA ARG A 638 -43.40 23.09 -1.40
C ARG A 638 -43.00 21.74 -0.81
N ARG A 639 -43.86 20.72 -0.97
CA ARG A 639 -43.58 19.36 -0.48
C ARG A 639 -42.59 18.65 -1.40
N GLU A 640 -42.70 18.86 -2.71
CA GLU A 640 -41.77 18.34 -3.72
C GLU A 640 -40.36 18.86 -3.50
N ASN A 641 -40.21 20.19 -3.38
CA ASN A 641 -38.92 20.81 -3.07
C ASN A 641 -38.28 20.21 -1.80
N ARG A 642 -39.10 19.98 -0.77
CA ARG A 642 -38.63 19.41 0.49
C ARG A 642 -38.21 17.95 0.34
N TYR A 643 -38.98 17.13 -0.37
CA TYR A 643 -38.63 15.74 -0.62
C TYR A 643 -37.31 15.64 -1.39
N ASN A 644 -37.16 16.42 -2.48
CA ASN A 644 -35.94 16.45 -3.27
C ASN A 644 -34.72 16.89 -2.45
N PHE A 645 -34.88 17.87 -1.55
CA PHE A 645 -33.83 18.26 -0.61
C PHE A 645 -33.47 17.13 0.37
N MET A 646 -34.47 16.49 0.98
CA MET A 646 -34.24 15.38 1.91
C MET A 646 -33.56 14.18 1.23
N LEU A 647 -33.91 13.88 -0.02
CA LEU A 647 -33.27 12.85 -0.84
C LEU A 647 -31.80 13.18 -1.10
N SER A 648 -31.50 14.44 -1.44
CA SER A 648 -30.12 14.90 -1.69
C SER A 648 -29.26 14.79 -0.42
N LEU A 649 -29.83 15.13 0.74
CA LEU A 649 -29.17 14.94 2.04
C LEU A 649 -29.00 13.46 2.40
N LEU A 650 -29.96 12.60 2.06
CA LEU A 650 -29.86 11.16 2.29
C LEU A 650 -28.70 10.56 1.49
N LEU A 651 -28.55 10.96 0.22
CA LEU A 651 -27.42 10.54 -0.62
C LEU A 651 -26.09 11.03 -0.08
N LEU A 652 -26.03 12.24 0.50
CA LEU A 652 -24.85 12.75 1.20
C LEU A 652 -24.52 11.89 2.44
N PHE A 653 -25.50 11.49 3.24
CA PHE A 653 -25.24 10.60 4.38
C PHE A 653 -24.82 9.20 3.94
N PHE A 654 -25.35 8.71 2.82
CA PHE A 654 -24.96 7.42 2.28
C PHE A 654 -23.48 7.40 1.89
N THR A 655 -22.96 8.46 1.25
CA THR A 655 -21.52 8.54 0.90
C THR A 655 -20.60 8.68 2.11
N LEU A 656 -21.14 8.97 3.29
CA LEU A 656 -20.38 8.99 4.55
C LEU A 656 -20.31 7.64 5.27
N LEU A 657 -21.13 6.65 4.87
CA LEU A 657 -21.15 5.32 5.49
C LEU A 657 -19.80 4.58 5.39
N PRO A 658 -19.08 4.59 4.25
CA PRO A 658 -17.80 3.89 4.12
C PRO A 658 -16.75 4.34 5.15
N PHE A 659 -16.82 5.60 5.60
CA PHE A 659 -15.88 6.17 6.57
C PHE A 659 -16.28 5.89 8.03
N ASN A 660 -17.56 5.61 8.31
CA ASN A 660 -18.08 5.42 9.67
C ASN A 660 -18.33 3.94 10.04
N LEU A 661 -18.74 3.11 9.08
CA LEU A 661 -19.07 1.70 9.33
C LEU A 661 -17.88 0.87 9.84
N PRO A 662 -16.66 0.99 9.29
CA PRO A 662 -15.53 0.19 9.76
C PRO A 662 -15.17 0.46 11.22
N ILE A 663 -15.20 1.73 11.64
CA ILE A 663 -14.93 2.13 13.03
C ILE A 663 -15.97 1.52 13.97
N LEU A 664 -17.25 1.57 13.58
CA LEU A 664 -18.32 0.97 14.37
C LEU A 664 -18.17 -0.56 14.49
N LEU A 665 -17.79 -1.24 13.40
CA LEU A 665 -17.57 -2.69 13.42
C LEU A 665 -16.44 -3.08 14.39
N VAL A 666 -15.35 -2.31 14.42
CA VAL A 666 -14.26 -2.49 15.39
C VAL A 666 -14.76 -2.28 16.82
N TRP A 667 -15.55 -1.24 17.07
CA TRP A 667 -16.13 -1.00 18.39
C TRP A 667 -17.06 -2.15 18.85
N ILE A 668 -17.94 -2.64 17.96
CA ILE A 668 -18.82 -3.80 18.25
C ILE A 668 -18.00 -5.05 18.58
N ARG A 669 -16.93 -5.32 17.82
CA ARG A 669 -16.01 -6.42 18.11
C ARG A 669 -15.31 -6.25 19.45
N ASN A 670 -14.92 -5.03 19.82
CA ASN A 670 -14.22 -4.80 21.08
C ASN A 670 -15.13 -4.96 22.30
N ILE A 671 -16.42 -4.65 22.17
CA ILE A 671 -17.43 -4.98 23.20
C ILE A 671 -17.43 -6.47 23.53
N SER A 672 -17.21 -7.35 22.54
CA SER A 672 -17.23 -8.80 22.77
C SER A 672 -15.95 -9.35 23.41
N VAL A 673 -14.84 -8.61 23.36
CA VAL A 673 -13.53 -9.07 23.87
C VAL A 673 -13.19 -8.41 25.22
N HIS A 674 -13.25 -7.07 25.32
CA HIS A 674 -13.02 -6.33 26.56
C HIS A 674 -13.83 -5.03 26.60
N TRP A 675 -14.82 -4.95 27.50
CA TRP A 675 -15.78 -3.84 27.65
C TRP A 675 -15.14 -2.46 27.97
N PHE A 676 -13.85 -2.39 28.34
CA PHE A 676 -13.27 -1.24 29.04
C PHE A 676 -12.13 -0.49 28.33
N VAL A 677 -11.93 -0.65 27.01
CA VAL A 677 -10.95 0.18 26.29
C VAL A 677 -11.68 1.24 25.44
N PRO A 678 -11.90 2.45 25.98
CA PRO A 678 -12.46 3.54 25.20
C PRO A 678 -11.42 4.03 24.19
N PHE A 679 -11.70 3.89 22.89
CA PHE A 679 -11.06 4.77 21.91
C PHE A 679 -11.53 6.19 22.19
N SER A 680 -10.65 7.02 22.74
CA SER A 680 -11.00 8.36 23.24
C SER A 680 -11.44 9.36 22.16
N SER A 681 -11.35 9.00 20.86
CA SER A 681 -11.71 9.86 19.71
C SER A 681 -13.22 9.87 19.44
N ASP A 682 -13.92 8.80 19.77
CA ASP A 682 -15.28 8.54 19.28
C ASP A 682 -16.38 9.14 20.15
N HIS A 683 -16.02 9.77 21.27
CA HIS A 683 -16.97 10.31 22.27
C HIS A 683 -17.16 11.84 22.17
N SER A 684 -16.88 12.42 21.00
CA SER A 684 -17.12 13.85 20.77
C SER A 684 -18.58 14.12 20.38
N VAL A 685 -19.34 14.73 21.30
CA VAL A 685 -20.72 15.16 21.03
C VAL A 685 -20.79 16.17 19.88
N LEU A 686 -19.79 17.05 19.76
CA LEU A 686 -19.73 18.07 18.71
C LEU A 686 -19.58 17.45 17.31
N ALA A 687 -18.98 16.26 17.21
CA ALA A 687 -18.81 15.55 15.95
C ALA A 687 -20.14 15.08 15.32
N ILE A 688 -21.23 14.99 16.10
CA ILE A 688 -22.53 14.46 15.64
C ILE A 688 -23.72 15.39 15.91
N ALA A 689 -23.59 16.32 16.85
CA ALA A 689 -24.67 17.21 17.24
C ALA A 689 -25.33 17.95 16.05
N PRO A 690 -24.59 18.53 15.08
CA PRO A 690 -25.22 19.19 13.94
C PRO A 690 -26.10 18.27 13.10
N ILE A 691 -25.59 17.08 12.73
CA ILE A 691 -26.35 16.10 11.94
C ILE A 691 -27.61 15.66 12.70
N MET A 692 -27.49 15.32 13.98
CA MET A 692 -28.61 14.88 14.81
C MET A 692 -29.71 15.94 14.92
N VAL A 693 -29.34 17.17 15.28
CA VAL A 693 -30.29 18.28 15.41
C VAL A 693 -30.95 18.57 14.06
N TYR A 694 -30.20 18.49 12.96
CA TYR A 694 -30.75 18.75 11.63
C TYR A 694 -31.74 17.67 11.17
N VAL A 695 -31.43 16.39 11.38
CA VAL A 695 -32.36 15.27 11.12
C VAL A 695 -33.62 15.41 11.98
N GLU A 696 -33.48 15.84 13.24
CA GLU A 696 -34.63 16.11 14.10
C GLU A 696 -35.52 17.24 13.56
N ILE A 697 -34.94 18.34 13.07
CA ILE A 697 -35.68 19.45 12.45
C ILE A 697 -36.45 18.95 11.22
N LEU A 698 -35.79 18.19 10.34
CA LEU A 698 -36.36 17.66 9.11
C LEU A 698 -37.49 16.64 9.38
N THR A 699 -37.36 15.81 10.40
CA THR A 699 -38.42 14.86 10.81
C THR A 699 -39.57 15.56 11.53
N SER A 700 -39.31 16.67 12.21
CA SER A 700 -40.30 17.48 12.95
C SER A 700 -41.25 18.28 12.05
N ASN A 701 -41.22 18.10 10.74
CA ASN A 701 -41.96 18.93 9.77
C ASN A 701 -41.54 20.41 9.76
N ARG A 702 -40.40 20.73 10.37
CA ARG A 702 -39.88 22.09 10.44
C ARG A 702 -39.02 22.34 9.19
N LYS A 703 -39.28 23.50 8.58
CA LYS A 703 -38.88 24.02 7.27
C LYS A 703 -37.58 23.46 6.66
N MET A 704 -37.62 23.17 5.35
CA MET A 704 -36.44 23.04 4.47
C MET A 704 -35.60 24.34 4.50
N LEU A 705 -34.32 24.26 4.11
CA LEU A 705 -33.44 25.42 3.93
C LEU A 705 -34.16 26.54 3.18
N LEU A 706 -34.20 27.72 3.79
CA LEU A 706 -34.89 28.90 3.26
C LEU A 706 -34.07 29.52 2.13
N ARG A 707 -34.76 30.19 1.20
CA ARG A 707 -34.11 30.95 0.13
C ARG A 707 -33.20 32.01 0.75
N GLN A 708 -31.94 32.00 0.35
CA GLN A 708 -30.92 32.85 0.94
C GLN A 708 -30.77 34.16 0.14
N ASN A 709 -30.41 35.24 0.86
CA ASN A 709 -29.99 36.49 0.22
C ASN A 709 -28.66 36.28 -0.53
N ARG A 710 -28.38 37.14 -1.52
CA ARG A 710 -27.21 37.04 -2.42
C ARG A 710 -25.87 36.87 -1.69
N PHE A 711 -25.67 37.55 -0.57
CA PHE A 711 -24.45 37.43 0.24
C PHE A 711 -24.31 36.02 0.85
N TRP A 712 -25.36 35.53 1.50
CA TRP A 712 -25.35 34.23 2.19
C TRP A 712 -25.31 33.04 1.22
N SER A 713 -25.96 33.17 0.07
CA SER A 713 -25.85 32.16 -0.99
C SER A 713 -24.43 32.08 -1.54
N MET A 714 -23.77 33.23 -1.74
CA MET A 714 -22.34 33.27 -2.12
C MET A 714 -21.45 32.58 -1.08
N MET A 715 -21.64 32.87 0.21
CA MET A 715 -20.90 32.20 1.30
C MET A 715 -21.15 30.69 1.32
N THR A 716 -22.39 30.25 1.15
CA THR A 716 -22.73 28.82 1.07
C THR A 716 -22.04 28.14 -0.11
N TYR A 717 -22.01 28.77 -1.29
CA TYR A 717 -21.32 28.23 -2.45
C TYR A 717 -19.81 28.16 -2.23
N LEU A 718 -19.19 29.21 -1.68
CA LEU A 718 -17.76 29.24 -1.40
C LEU A 718 -17.37 28.13 -0.41
N PHE A 719 -18.19 27.93 0.63
CA PHE A 719 -17.99 26.86 1.60
C PHE A 719 -18.09 25.46 0.98
N MET A 720 -19.11 25.21 0.14
CA MET A 720 -19.26 23.91 -0.55
C MET A 720 -18.15 23.65 -1.57
N TYR A 721 -17.73 24.67 -2.33
CA TYR A 721 -16.59 24.52 -3.25
C TYR A 721 -15.27 24.31 -2.52
N TYR A 722 -15.07 24.95 -1.35
CA TYR A 722 -13.91 24.67 -0.50
C TYR A 722 -13.87 23.20 -0.06
N ILE A 723 -14.99 22.63 0.37
CA ILE A 723 -15.08 21.19 0.72
C ILE A 723 -14.72 20.32 -0.49
N VAL A 724 -15.19 20.66 -1.69
CA VAL A 724 -14.86 19.92 -2.92
C VAL A 724 -13.36 19.97 -3.24
N VAL A 725 -12.77 21.17 -3.20
CA VAL A 725 -11.32 21.35 -3.47
C VAL A 725 -10.49 20.60 -2.43
N TYR A 726 -10.83 20.72 -1.15
CA TYR A 726 -10.17 19.99 -0.07
C TYR A 726 -10.27 18.47 -0.28
N ALA A 727 -11.48 17.95 -0.55
CA ALA A 727 -11.69 16.53 -0.76
C ALA A 727 -10.94 15.98 -1.99
N PHE A 728 -10.79 16.77 -3.07
CA PHE A 728 -9.99 16.40 -4.22
C PHE A 728 -8.49 16.32 -3.91
N LEU A 729 -7.96 17.33 -3.21
CA LEU A 729 -6.52 17.43 -2.97
C LEU A 729 -6.05 16.54 -1.82
N PHE A 730 -6.86 16.39 -0.77
CA PHE A 730 -6.43 15.79 0.50
C PHE A 730 -7.36 14.69 0.98
N GLY A 731 -8.54 14.52 0.38
CA GLY A 731 -9.55 13.58 0.87
C GLY A 731 -9.11 12.12 0.81
N ILE A 732 -8.20 11.73 -0.09
CA ILE A 732 -7.72 10.35 -0.20
C ILE A 732 -6.74 10.00 0.94
N LYS A 733 -5.77 10.87 1.25
CA LYS A 733 -4.83 10.66 2.36
C LYS A 733 -5.51 10.90 3.72
N TYR A 734 -6.26 11.98 3.85
CA TYR A 734 -6.88 12.43 5.11
C TYR A 734 -8.40 12.22 5.10
N THR A 735 -8.85 10.98 4.88
CA THR A 735 -10.27 10.64 4.71
C THR A 735 -11.14 11.03 5.91
N HIS A 736 -10.60 10.99 7.13
CA HIS A 736 -11.30 11.36 8.35
C HIS A 736 -11.90 12.78 8.29
N TRP A 737 -11.26 13.72 7.58
CA TRP A 737 -11.77 15.08 7.42
C TRP A 737 -13.01 15.20 6.55
N ILE A 738 -13.33 14.20 5.71
CA ILE A 738 -14.52 14.23 4.85
C ILE A 738 -15.78 14.25 5.72
N TYR A 739 -15.82 13.42 6.76
CA TYR A 739 -16.94 13.39 7.71
C TYR A 739 -17.10 14.72 8.44
N PHE A 740 -16.00 15.25 9.00
CA PHE A 740 -16.03 16.54 9.70
C PHE A 740 -16.46 17.68 8.78
N SER A 741 -15.99 17.69 7.53
CA SER A 741 -16.40 18.68 6.52
C SER A 741 -17.90 18.64 6.23
N ALA A 742 -18.46 17.44 6.10
CA ALA A 742 -19.90 17.26 5.95
C ALA A 742 -20.67 17.72 7.21
N ASN A 743 -20.18 17.41 8.40
CA ASN A 743 -20.78 17.86 9.66
C ASN A 743 -20.75 19.40 9.78
N TYR A 744 -19.66 20.04 9.38
CA TYR A 744 -19.57 21.51 9.31
C TYR A 744 -20.54 22.12 8.29
N LEU A 745 -20.78 21.45 7.16
CA LEU A 745 -21.82 21.87 6.20
C LEU A 745 -23.22 21.82 6.82
N ILE A 746 -23.52 20.78 7.60
CA ILE A 746 -24.80 20.70 8.31
C ILE A 746 -24.89 21.75 9.43
N ALA A 747 -23.80 22.00 10.15
CA ALA A 747 -23.72 23.09 11.13
C ALA A 747 -23.98 24.45 10.48
N TRP A 748 -23.43 24.70 9.28
CA TRP A 748 -23.70 25.90 8.48
C TRP A 748 -25.19 26.01 8.12
N PHE A 749 -25.85 24.92 7.72
CA PHE A 749 -27.29 24.93 7.47
C PHE A 749 -28.10 25.22 8.74
N LEU A 750 -27.69 24.69 9.90
CA LEU A 750 -28.31 25.02 11.18
C LEU A 750 -28.17 26.51 11.52
N LEU A 751 -26.99 27.10 11.29
CA LEU A 751 -26.77 28.54 11.49
C LEU A 751 -27.71 29.39 10.62
N LEU A 752 -27.90 28.99 9.35
CA LEU A 752 -28.85 29.67 8.45
C LEU A 752 -30.31 29.55 8.96
N HIS A 753 -30.71 28.38 9.46
CA HIS A 753 -32.02 28.20 10.08
C HIS A 753 -32.20 29.01 11.36
N PHE A 754 -31.17 29.05 12.21
CA PHE A 754 -31.19 29.82 13.44
C PHE A 754 -31.36 31.30 13.13
N ARG A 755 -30.61 31.84 12.16
CA ARG A 755 -30.70 33.23 11.71
C ARG A 755 -32.13 33.61 11.31
N ASP A 756 -32.81 32.75 10.56
CA ASP A 756 -34.15 33.03 10.06
C ASP A 756 -35.26 32.78 11.12
N SER A 757 -34.89 32.30 12.30
CA SER A 757 -35.81 32.11 13.43
C SER A 757 -36.18 33.44 14.11
N HIS A 758 -37.37 33.48 14.71
CA HIS A 758 -37.85 34.64 15.47
C HIS A 758 -36.92 35.00 16.65
N TYR A 759 -36.34 33.99 17.31
CA TYR A 759 -35.42 34.15 18.44
C TYR A 759 -34.08 34.79 18.04
N SER A 760 -33.58 34.49 16.84
CA SER A 760 -32.41 35.17 16.26
C SER A 760 -32.68 36.67 16.07
N ARG A 761 -33.84 37.03 15.49
CA ARG A 761 -34.20 38.43 15.26
C ARG A 761 -34.33 39.18 16.59
N LEU A 762 -34.92 38.55 17.61
CA LEU A 762 -34.98 39.10 18.97
C LEU A 762 -33.60 39.27 19.60
N SER A 763 -32.72 38.27 19.47
CA SER A 763 -31.37 38.32 20.04
C SER A 763 -30.50 39.38 19.33
N TYR A 764 -30.65 39.52 18.00
CA TYR A 764 -29.98 40.55 17.20
C TYR A 764 -30.50 41.95 17.57
N HIS A 765 -31.81 42.14 17.74
CA HIS A 765 -32.37 43.39 18.24
C HIS A 765 -31.85 43.72 19.64
N TYR A 766 -31.82 42.75 20.55
CA TYR A 766 -31.28 42.93 21.91
C TYR A 766 -29.78 43.31 21.90
N LEU A 767 -28.97 42.67 21.05
CA LEU A 767 -27.55 42.98 20.88
C LEU A 767 -27.32 44.35 20.26
N MET A 768 -28.10 44.74 19.24
CA MET A 768 -27.99 46.05 18.60
C MET A 768 -28.46 47.18 19.54
N ASP A 769 -29.49 46.94 20.35
CA ASP A 769 -29.95 47.90 21.36
C ASP A 769 -28.91 48.08 22.49
N HIS A 770 -28.23 47.01 22.92
CA HIS A 770 -27.18 47.08 23.95
C HIS A 770 -25.83 47.60 23.44
N VAL A 771 -25.46 47.32 22.19
CA VAL A 771 -24.21 47.83 21.58
C VAL A 771 -24.39 49.25 21.06
N GLY A 772 -25.58 49.62 20.60
CA GLY A 772 -25.94 51.00 20.24
C GLY A 772 -25.99 51.94 21.44
N SER A 773 -26.44 51.46 22.60
CA SER A 773 -26.46 52.24 23.85
C SER A 773 -25.07 52.65 24.34
N LYS A 774 -24.02 51.86 24.07
CA LYS A 774 -22.63 52.20 24.44
C LYS A 774 -21.93 53.24 23.56
N LYS A 775 -22.58 53.73 22.49
CA LYS A 775 -22.04 54.82 21.64
C LYS A 775 -22.62 56.20 21.97
N GLN A 776 -23.46 56.30 22.99
CA GLN A 776 -24.08 57.55 23.45
C GLN A 776 -23.90 57.83 24.96
N SER A 777 -22.93 57.19 25.61
CA SER A 777 -22.46 57.59 26.95
C SER A 777 -21.05 58.17 26.90
#